data_AF-A0A3C0WE30-F1
#
_entry.id   AF-A0A3C0WE30-F1
#
_cell.length_a   1.000
_cell.length_b   1.000
_cell.length_c   1.000
_cell.angle_alpha   90.00
_cell.angle_beta   90.00
_cell.angle_gamma   90.00
#
_symmetry.space_group_name_H-M   'P 1'
#
loop_
_entity.id
_entity.type
_entity.pdbx_description
1 polymer ?
#
loop_
_entity_poly.entity_id
_entity_poly.type
_entity_poly.pdbx_seq_one_letter_code
_entity_poly.pdbx_strand_id
1 'polypeptide(L)'
;DPISQRDFYRLKAFFTRGFPGNIILKDSDKPAEVDQIARDLLEFDLQVRKRVLSTGYEEEPQNVRDLLNTKESERTLAQEREYRPYRTKMNIQIAGCNAFRINEDEKKRLEELRAKLDGVVKDTPQTWGFYSPVTSPHVLSTLPMAGNFPLLHDKTRLVDQKDYLLSRGQIFDTVATVTPGWPEAFGTTPDLEKTDRNRSVLANWLVADSNPLTARVWVNRIWQFHFGTGLVDTPGNFGVKGSTPTHPGLLDWLASELIANNWSTKHIHRLIVTSETWRQRAVSVIDEGALPDTSLLTAWPRRRMEAEIIRDSMLLVSGELNREIGGVSVPVDQESQNTRRGIYLFQTRDAPPELQSLFDGPTASSEACLERQVSTSALQSLYLLNDDFAQRRAIALAQRIRESAGEDMVMQVQNGFEYALGREPDAEELALSLDFLKDYSRSIESVADIEDGLAEEPPEESLVLWLRADAEVFSDDDNLATHGGSVSKWLDQTDGEDDQLNEFAQTDKVRRPTLLSGRFNGMSGLPVIRFSGGAFGTSDHLLVTPHHESLNANNGYAIATSVRFNGKGNRNEPVFVKVRNGGNDIACISVIRMAKDGRLAIGQNIDGQWGDRLFTPAAVPDGVPLVITARWRDNKLDLHVVSREGELASVSTELEGQIDFGVGGEVSVGGYTAAFSDDGERMNGDIGELLYFNSGIDDSQLQQAESYLSGRWLKEDDDKLTALELFSQSLLNLNEFIYIE
;
A
#
# COMPACT_ATOMS: atom_id res chain seq x y z
N ASP A 1 -32.21 -11.99 -29.27
CA ASP A 1 -31.36 -11.41 -28.21
C ASP A 1 -31.24 -9.88 -28.28
N PRO A 2 -32.36 -9.15 -28.35
CA PRO A 2 -32.39 -7.84 -27.73
C PRO A 2 -33.36 -7.88 -26.55
N ILE A 3 -32.83 -7.72 -25.34
CA ILE A 3 -33.63 -7.20 -24.24
C ILE A 3 -34.20 -5.87 -24.75
N SER A 4 -35.54 -5.74 -24.76
CA SER A 4 -36.16 -4.53 -25.24
C SER A 4 -35.70 -3.34 -24.40
N GLN A 5 -35.61 -2.15 -24.98
CA GLN A 5 -35.25 -0.96 -24.22
C GLN A 5 -36.20 -0.78 -23.01
N ARG A 6 -37.50 -1.08 -23.21
CA ARG A 6 -38.49 -1.10 -22.15
C ARG A 6 -38.11 -2.05 -21.02
N ASP A 7 -37.75 -3.29 -21.32
CA ASP A 7 -37.40 -4.30 -20.31
C ASP A 7 -36.11 -3.95 -19.56
N PHE A 8 -35.12 -3.35 -20.24
CA PHE A 8 -33.95 -2.82 -19.57
C PHE A 8 -34.32 -1.78 -18.50
N TYR A 9 -35.17 -0.80 -18.85
CA TYR A 9 -35.61 0.22 -17.89
C TYR A 9 -36.52 -0.34 -16.79
N ARG A 10 -37.33 -1.38 -17.08
CA ARG A 10 -38.10 -2.11 -16.07
C ARG A 10 -37.20 -2.85 -15.08
N LEU A 11 -36.13 -3.48 -15.55
CA LEU A 11 -35.16 -4.15 -14.68
C LEU A 11 -34.40 -3.13 -13.83
N LYS A 12 -33.97 -2.01 -14.44
CA LYS A 12 -33.33 -0.89 -13.74
C LYS A 12 -34.22 -0.31 -12.63
N ALA A 13 -35.54 -0.25 -12.84
CA ALA A 13 -36.48 0.33 -11.89
C ALA A 13 -36.50 -0.37 -10.51
N PHE A 14 -36.08 -1.64 -10.41
CA PHE A 14 -35.86 -2.29 -9.11
C PHE A 14 -34.78 -1.59 -8.26
N PHE A 15 -33.85 -0.89 -8.89
CA PHE A 15 -32.69 -0.27 -8.23
C PHE A 15 -32.90 1.21 -7.92
N THR A 16 -33.81 1.90 -8.60
CA THR A 16 -34.00 3.36 -8.50
C THR A 16 -34.34 3.85 -7.10
N ARG A 17 -35.04 3.04 -6.29
CA ARG A 17 -35.48 3.39 -4.92
C ARG A 17 -34.47 3.05 -3.82
N GLY A 18 -33.20 2.80 -4.15
CA GLY A 18 -32.16 2.53 -3.14
C GLY A 18 -30.97 3.47 -3.26
N PHE A 19 -30.28 3.68 -2.15
CA PHE A 19 -29.09 4.51 -2.01
C PHE A 19 -27.84 3.64 -1.95
N PRO A 20 -26.80 3.95 -2.73
CA PRO A 20 -25.47 3.46 -2.43
C PRO A 20 -24.98 4.14 -1.16
N GLY A 21 -24.39 3.37 -0.26
CA GLY A 21 -23.75 3.89 0.94
C GLY A 21 -22.90 2.81 1.57
N ASN A 22 -22.12 3.20 2.57
CA ASN A 22 -21.58 2.17 3.44
C ASN A 22 -22.76 1.46 4.12
N ILE A 23 -22.54 0.24 4.58
CA ILE A 23 -23.45 -0.52 5.43
C ILE A 23 -22.61 -0.98 6.60
N ILE A 24 -23.04 -0.62 7.80
CA ILE A 24 -22.42 -1.07 9.03
C ILE A 24 -22.70 -2.57 9.14
N LEU A 25 -21.64 -3.38 9.15
CA LEU A 25 -21.75 -4.84 9.18
C LEU A 25 -22.01 -5.40 10.59
N LYS A 26 -21.65 -4.63 11.60
CA LYS A 26 -21.83 -4.92 13.02
C LYS A 26 -22.29 -3.65 13.70
N ASP A 27 -23.38 -3.71 14.48
CA ASP A 27 -23.88 -2.57 15.23
C ASP A 27 -22.73 -1.88 16.00
N SER A 28 -22.65 -0.56 15.87
CA SER A 28 -21.69 0.26 16.61
C SER A 28 -21.93 0.07 18.12
N ASP A 29 -20.86 0.05 18.91
CA ASP A 29 -20.96 0.04 20.38
C ASP A 29 -21.56 1.36 20.93
N LYS A 30 -21.72 2.39 20.06
CA LYS A 30 -22.31 3.69 20.39
C LYS A 30 -23.44 4.09 19.41
N PRO A 31 -24.53 3.32 19.31
CA PRO A 31 -25.55 3.52 18.27
C PRO A 31 -26.27 4.86 18.38
N ALA A 32 -26.50 5.34 19.61
CA ALA A 32 -27.15 6.63 19.85
C ALA A 32 -26.31 7.84 19.40
N GLU A 33 -24.98 7.73 19.49
CA GLU A 33 -24.06 8.78 19.05
C GLU A 33 -24.02 8.86 17.52
N VAL A 34 -23.94 7.71 16.85
CA VAL A 34 -24.04 7.61 15.38
C VAL A 34 -25.40 8.15 14.89
N ASP A 35 -26.50 7.82 15.57
CA ASP A 35 -27.84 8.33 15.25
C ASP A 35 -27.92 9.86 15.36
N GLN A 36 -27.36 10.43 16.41
CA GLN A 36 -27.38 11.88 16.59
C GLN A 36 -26.54 12.58 15.52
N ILE A 37 -25.34 12.07 15.23
CA ILE A 37 -24.47 12.61 14.17
C ILE A 37 -25.16 12.52 12.80
N ALA A 38 -25.85 11.41 12.50
CA ALA A 38 -26.60 11.25 11.26
C ALA A 38 -27.77 12.25 11.15
N ARG A 39 -28.47 12.54 12.25
CA ARG A 39 -29.52 13.57 12.28
C ARG A 39 -28.94 14.97 12.08
N ASP A 40 -27.85 15.30 12.76
CA ASP A 40 -27.19 16.60 12.65
C ASP A 40 -26.69 16.85 11.21
N LEU A 41 -26.11 15.83 10.59
CA LEU A 41 -25.67 15.89 9.19
C LEU A 41 -26.85 15.99 8.20
N LEU A 42 -27.96 15.30 8.48
CA LEU A 42 -29.18 15.44 7.68
C LEU A 42 -29.79 16.84 7.80
N GLU A 43 -29.86 17.39 9.02
CA GLU A 43 -30.35 18.74 9.26
C GLU A 43 -29.47 19.78 8.56
N PHE A 44 -28.15 19.63 8.66
CA PHE A 44 -27.18 20.44 7.94
C PHE A 44 -27.40 20.35 6.42
N ASP A 45 -27.51 19.15 5.84
CA ASP A 45 -27.76 18.96 4.40
C ASP A 45 -29.08 19.65 3.98
N LEU A 46 -30.15 19.50 4.75
CA LEU A 46 -31.43 20.16 4.49
C LEU A 46 -31.34 21.68 4.56
N GLN A 47 -30.59 22.24 5.51
CA GLN A 47 -30.37 23.68 5.66
C GLN A 47 -29.60 24.24 4.46
N VAL A 48 -28.45 23.65 4.14
CA VAL A 48 -27.61 24.03 3.00
C VAL A 48 -28.42 23.96 1.70
N ARG A 49 -29.16 22.85 1.50
CA ARG A 49 -30.05 22.70 0.35
C ARG A 49 -31.09 23.79 0.28
N LYS A 50 -31.81 24.07 1.36
CA LYS A 50 -32.85 25.12 1.35
C LYS A 50 -32.29 26.47 0.95
N ARG A 51 -31.13 26.87 1.48
CA ARG A 51 -30.48 28.13 1.12
C ARG A 51 -30.06 28.16 -0.35
N VAL A 52 -29.26 27.17 -0.79
CA VAL A 52 -28.75 27.16 -2.17
C VAL A 52 -29.88 27.00 -3.18
N LEU A 53 -30.91 26.21 -2.85
CA LEU A 53 -32.14 26.15 -3.63
C LEU A 53 -32.80 27.52 -3.67
N SER A 54 -33.02 28.22 -2.55
CA SER A 54 -33.67 29.54 -2.57
C SER A 54 -32.98 30.54 -3.49
N THR A 55 -31.64 30.61 -3.48
CA THR A 55 -30.89 31.52 -4.36
C THR A 55 -31.03 31.15 -5.84
N GLY A 56 -30.82 29.88 -6.21
CA GLY A 56 -30.97 29.46 -7.62
C GLY A 56 -32.42 29.37 -8.10
N TYR A 57 -33.36 29.13 -7.19
CA TYR A 57 -34.79 29.01 -7.45
C TYR A 57 -35.42 30.37 -7.76
N GLU A 58 -35.01 31.45 -7.08
CA GLU A 58 -35.51 32.80 -7.34
C GLU A 58 -35.12 33.33 -8.73
N GLU A 59 -33.99 32.87 -9.27
CA GLU A 59 -33.47 33.24 -10.60
C GLU A 59 -34.18 32.51 -11.76
N GLU A 60 -34.92 31.43 -11.50
CA GLU A 60 -35.56 30.63 -12.54
C GLU A 60 -36.94 31.22 -12.96
N PRO A 61 -37.34 31.07 -14.24
CA PRO A 61 -38.65 31.50 -14.73
C PRO A 61 -39.83 30.89 -13.95
N GLN A 62 -40.97 31.60 -13.88
CA GLN A 62 -42.15 31.15 -13.12
C GLN A 62 -42.62 29.74 -13.50
N ASN A 63 -42.68 29.41 -14.79
CA ASN A 63 -43.06 28.07 -15.26
C ASN A 63 -42.12 26.98 -14.75
N VAL A 64 -40.81 27.26 -14.67
CA VAL A 64 -39.83 26.35 -14.10
C VAL A 64 -40.06 26.21 -12.59
N ARG A 65 -40.25 27.32 -11.87
CA ARG A 65 -40.56 27.31 -10.44
C ARG A 65 -41.81 26.49 -10.10
N ASP A 66 -42.86 26.59 -10.91
CA ASP A 66 -44.09 25.80 -10.75
C ASP A 66 -43.81 24.29 -10.95
N LEU A 67 -42.99 23.92 -11.95
CA LEU A 67 -42.54 22.55 -12.16
C LEU A 67 -41.69 22.01 -11.01
N LEU A 68 -40.82 22.85 -10.44
CA LEU A 68 -39.95 22.51 -9.31
C LEU A 68 -40.76 22.19 -8.04
N ASN A 69 -41.91 22.83 -7.85
CA ASN A 69 -42.81 22.60 -6.71
C ASN A 69 -43.84 21.50 -6.94
N THR A 70 -44.08 21.10 -8.18
CA THR A 70 -45.00 20.00 -8.51
C THR A 70 -44.35 18.67 -8.14
N LYS A 71 -45.07 17.76 -7.47
CA LYS A 71 -44.55 16.42 -7.16
C LYS A 71 -44.28 15.63 -8.45
N GLU A 72 -43.25 14.79 -8.45
CA GLU A 72 -42.91 13.94 -9.59
C GLU A 72 -44.06 12.98 -9.95
N SER A 73 -44.82 12.51 -8.94
CA SER A 73 -46.05 11.72 -9.17
C SER A 73 -47.15 12.49 -9.91
N GLU A 74 -47.19 13.81 -9.79
CA GLU A 74 -48.22 14.68 -10.37
C GLU A 74 -47.82 15.26 -11.74
N ARG A 75 -46.54 15.22 -12.11
CA ARG A 75 -46.05 15.69 -13.42
C ARG A 75 -46.46 14.76 -14.56
N THR A 76 -46.86 15.36 -15.68
CA THR A 76 -47.01 14.68 -16.98
C THR A 76 -45.64 14.38 -17.60
N LEU A 77 -45.58 13.50 -18.61
CA LEU A 77 -44.33 13.19 -19.32
C LEU A 77 -43.69 14.42 -19.98
N ALA A 78 -44.49 15.34 -20.52
CA ALA A 78 -43.99 16.57 -21.13
C ALA A 78 -43.38 17.51 -20.07
N GLN A 79 -44.05 17.67 -18.93
CA GLN A 79 -43.56 18.46 -17.80
C GLN A 79 -42.28 17.86 -17.21
N GLU A 80 -42.16 16.53 -17.15
CA GLU A 80 -40.93 15.88 -16.68
C GLU A 80 -39.77 16.07 -17.67
N ARG A 81 -40.01 15.99 -18.98
CA ARG A 81 -39.00 16.32 -20.01
C ARG A 81 -38.49 17.75 -19.84
N GLU A 82 -39.40 18.70 -19.63
CA GLU A 82 -39.07 20.10 -19.42
C GLU A 82 -38.31 20.31 -18.10
N TYR A 83 -38.67 19.58 -17.04
CA TYR A 83 -38.06 19.67 -15.70
C TYR A 83 -36.63 19.11 -15.65
N ARG A 84 -36.34 18.00 -16.33
CA ARG A 84 -35.09 17.23 -16.18
C ARG A 84 -33.78 18.00 -16.38
N PRO A 85 -33.64 18.90 -17.37
CA PRO A 85 -32.45 19.74 -17.50
C PRO A 85 -32.19 20.61 -16.25
N TYR A 86 -33.26 21.12 -15.63
CA TYR A 86 -33.20 21.98 -14.43
C TYR A 86 -32.98 21.18 -13.14
N ARG A 87 -33.40 19.90 -13.09
CA ARG A 87 -33.11 18.99 -11.96
C ARG A 87 -31.62 18.97 -11.62
N THR A 88 -30.76 18.93 -12.62
CA THR A 88 -29.29 18.90 -12.45
C THR A 88 -28.76 20.20 -11.83
N LYS A 89 -29.34 21.36 -12.18
CA LYS A 89 -28.98 22.65 -11.59
C LYS A 89 -29.36 22.74 -10.10
N MET A 90 -30.45 22.07 -9.73
CA MET A 90 -30.97 22.00 -8.37
C MET A 90 -30.39 20.86 -7.52
N ASN A 91 -29.70 19.90 -8.14
CA ASN A 91 -28.98 18.86 -7.43
C ASN A 91 -27.70 19.45 -6.82
N ILE A 92 -27.78 19.79 -5.53
CA ILE A 92 -26.63 20.27 -4.78
C ILE A 92 -25.84 19.06 -4.29
N GLN A 93 -24.58 19.00 -4.71
CA GLN A 93 -23.60 18.08 -4.15
C GLN A 93 -22.76 18.86 -3.14
N ILE A 94 -22.97 18.60 -1.85
CA ILE A 94 -22.23 19.22 -0.74
C ILE A 94 -20.74 18.80 -0.75
N ALA A 95 -20.40 17.69 -1.41
CA ALA A 95 -19.02 17.28 -1.71
C ALA A 95 -18.85 17.02 -3.22
N GLY A 96 -17.71 17.41 -3.80
CA GLY A 96 -17.40 17.24 -5.23
C GLY A 96 -17.71 18.47 -6.09
N CYS A 97 -18.22 18.28 -7.30
CA CYS A 97 -18.30 19.29 -8.37
C CYS A 97 -19.12 20.55 -8.03
N ASN A 98 -19.94 20.55 -6.96
CA ASN A 98 -20.74 21.69 -6.51
C ASN A 98 -20.35 22.24 -5.13
N ALA A 99 -19.18 21.84 -4.59
CA ALA A 99 -18.68 22.32 -3.29
C ALA A 99 -18.44 23.84 -3.23
N PHE A 100 -18.38 24.53 -4.38
CA PHE A 100 -18.33 26.01 -4.43
C PHE A 100 -19.62 26.70 -3.95
N ARG A 101 -20.71 25.94 -3.69
CA ARG A 101 -22.00 26.49 -3.27
C ARG A 101 -22.22 26.47 -1.75
N ILE A 102 -21.27 25.98 -0.97
CA ILE A 102 -21.25 26.13 0.50
C ILE A 102 -20.33 27.29 0.89
N ASN A 103 -20.66 28.00 1.97
CA ASN A 103 -19.80 29.06 2.49
C ASN A 103 -18.76 28.46 3.47
N GLU A 104 -17.77 29.26 3.88
CA GLU A 104 -16.69 28.79 4.76
C GLU A 104 -17.20 28.28 6.12
N ASP A 105 -18.24 28.91 6.69
CA ASP A 105 -18.83 28.47 7.96
C ASP A 105 -19.48 27.09 7.86
N GLU A 106 -20.19 26.83 6.77
CA GLU A 106 -20.81 25.54 6.49
C GLU A 106 -19.77 24.47 6.17
N LYS A 107 -18.72 24.82 5.44
CA LYS A 107 -17.60 23.91 5.18
C LYS A 107 -16.96 23.45 6.47
N LYS A 108 -16.65 24.39 7.37
CA LYS A 108 -16.12 24.08 8.71
C LYS A 108 -17.08 23.19 9.50
N ARG A 109 -18.38 23.51 9.47
CA ARG A 109 -19.40 22.70 10.17
C ARG A 109 -19.50 21.27 9.61
N LEU A 110 -19.39 21.10 8.30
CA LEU A 110 -19.37 19.78 7.65
C LEU A 110 -18.14 18.98 8.02
N GLU A 111 -16.96 19.61 8.03
CA GLU A 111 -15.69 18.99 8.45
C GLU A 111 -15.75 18.55 9.92
N GLU A 112 -16.30 19.37 10.81
CA GLU A 112 -16.53 19.01 12.22
C GLU A 112 -17.44 17.77 12.36
N LEU A 113 -18.56 17.73 11.64
CA LEU A 113 -19.50 16.62 11.71
C LEU A 113 -18.91 15.33 11.12
N ARG A 114 -18.10 15.44 10.07
CA ARG A 114 -17.35 14.30 9.48
C ARG A 114 -16.30 13.77 10.44
N ALA A 115 -15.50 14.64 11.05
CA ALA A 115 -14.49 14.25 12.03
C ALA A 115 -15.11 13.53 13.24
N LYS A 116 -16.28 13.99 13.71
CA LYS A 116 -17.05 13.30 14.76
C LYS A 116 -17.50 11.91 14.31
N LEU A 117 -18.02 11.81 13.10
CA LEU A 117 -18.45 10.53 12.55
C LEU A 117 -17.26 9.57 12.45
N ASP A 118 -16.17 10.00 11.83
CA ASP A 118 -14.94 9.22 11.65
C ASP A 118 -14.41 8.74 13.01
N GLY A 119 -14.39 9.59 14.03
CA GLY A 119 -13.99 9.20 15.40
C GLY A 119 -14.83 8.09 16.03
N VAL A 120 -16.07 7.87 15.56
CA VAL A 120 -16.96 6.81 16.07
C VAL A 120 -16.95 5.57 15.18
N VAL A 121 -16.83 5.74 13.86
CA VAL A 121 -17.03 4.65 12.89
C VAL A 121 -15.76 4.12 12.23
N LYS A 122 -14.60 4.78 12.43
CA LYS A 122 -13.30 4.41 11.80
C LYS A 122 -12.94 2.93 12.03
N ASP A 123 -13.18 2.41 13.23
CA ASP A 123 -12.85 1.03 13.59
C ASP A 123 -14.04 0.06 13.49
N THR A 124 -15.22 0.57 13.11
CA THR A 124 -16.40 -0.28 12.91
C THR A 124 -16.30 -0.99 11.56
N PRO A 125 -16.46 -2.32 11.49
CA PRO A 125 -16.51 -3.01 10.21
C PRO A 125 -17.62 -2.48 9.30
N GLN A 126 -17.25 -2.02 8.11
CA GLN A 126 -18.16 -1.48 7.11
C GLN A 126 -17.98 -2.22 5.78
N THR A 127 -19.05 -2.28 4.98
CA THR A 127 -19.00 -2.67 3.58
C THR A 127 -19.68 -1.63 2.72
N TRP A 128 -19.45 -1.63 1.41
CA TRP A 128 -20.20 -0.80 0.48
C TRP A 128 -21.40 -1.57 -0.07
N GLY A 129 -22.59 -0.98 -0.05
CA GLY A 129 -23.79 -1.65 -0.56
C GLY A 129 -24.93 -0.70 -0.88
N PHE A 130 -25.98 -1.25 -1.48
CA PHE A 130 -27.19 -0.47 -1.72
C PHE A 130 -28.25 -0.76 -0.66
N TYR A 131 -28.72 0.28 0.02
CA TYR A 131 -29.83 0.22 0.96
C TYR A 131 -31.04 1.02 0.48
N SER A 132 -32.25 0.46 0.57
CA SER A 132 -33.48 1.19 0.25
C SER A 132 -34.28 1.46 1.52
N PRO A 133 -34.42 2.72 1.97
CA PRO A 133 -35.25 3.03 3.14
C PRO A 133 -36.76 2.89 2.88
N VAL A 134 -37.17 2.63 1.64
CA VAL A 134 -38.57 2.43 1.23
C VAL A 134 -38.91 0.95 1.09
N THR A 135 -37.98 0.14 0.58
CA THR A 135 -38.26 -1.24 0.17
C THR A 135 -37.46 -2.30 0.94
N SER A 136 -36.52 -1.88 1.80
CA SER A 136 -35.76 -2.81 2.63
C SER A 136 -36.69 -3.46 3.68
N PRO A 137 -36.67 -4.79 3.83
CA PRO A 137 -37.37 -5.48 4.91
C PRO A 137 -36.72 -5.20 6.28
N HIS A 138 -35.44 -4.82 6.28
CA HIS A 138 -34.71 -4.42 7.48
C HIS A 138 -34.61 -2.89 7.53
N VAL A 139 -35.09 -2.29 8.61
CA VAL A 139 -34.88 -0.86 8.87
C VAL A 139 -33.52 -0.70 9.54
N LEU A 140 -32.57 -0.09 8.85
CA LEU A 140 -31.32 0.32 9.48
C LEU A 140 -31.63 1.48 10.44
N SER A 141 -31.18 1.37 11.69
CA SER A 141 -31.23 2.46 12.68
C SER A 141 -30.30 3.60 12.29
N THR A 142 -29.12 3.26 11.76
CA THR A 142 -28.06 4.18 11.32
C THR A 142 -27.66 3.90 9.88
N LEU A 143 -27.51 4.95 9.05
CA LEU A 143 -26.82 4.84 7.76
C LEU A 143 -25.40 5.35 7.93
N PRO A 144 -24.36 4.58 7.59
CA PRO A 144 -23.02 5.14 7.57
C PRO A 144 -22.92 6.11 6.40
N MET A 145 -22.42 7.30 6.70
CA MET A 145 -22.35 8.42 5.75
C MET A 145 -21.04 8.51 4.98
N ALA A 146 -20.19 7.50 5.06
CA ALA A 146 -18.96 7.47 4.29
C ALA A 146 -19.30 7.21 2.80
N GLY A 147 -19.32 8.31 2.04
CA GLY A 147 -19.61 8.33 0.60
C GLY A 147 -19.84 9.77 0.11
N ASN A 148 -19.14 10.19 -0.93
CA ASN A 148 -19.17 11.56 -1.48
C ASN A 148 -20.45 11.92 -2.28
N PHE A 149 -21.54 11.16 -2.13
CA PHE A 149 -22.78 11.38 -2.88
C PHE A 149 -23.96 11.71 -1.96
N PRO A 150 -24.44 12.96 -1.95
CA PRO A 150 -25.63 13.30 -1.18
C PRO A 150 -26.88 13.00 -2.00
N LEU A 151 -27.30 11.73 -2.07
CA LEU A 151 -28.66 11.38 -2.47
C LEU A 151 -29.57 11.31 -1.23
N LEU A 152 -30.59 12.16 -1.28
CA LEU A 152 -31.72 12.39 -0.39
C LEU A 152 -32.07 11.23 0.58
N HIS A 153 -31.77 11.33 1.88
CA HIS A 153 -32.41 10.45 2.89
C HIS A 153 -33.94 10.71 3.04
N ASP A 154 -34.54 11.51 2.18
CA ASP A 154 -35.96 11.81 2.20
C ASP A 154 -36.78 10.66 1.59
N LYS A 155 -37.32 9.80 2.49
CA LYS A 155 -38.23 8.71 2.12
C LYS A 155 -39.41 9.18 1.26
N THR A 156 -39.93 10.39 1.50
CA THR A 156 -41.11 10.89 0.78
C THR A 156 -40.81 11.13 -0.70
N ARG A 157 -39.60 11.59 -1.04
CA ARG A 157 -39.16 11.80 -2.42
C ARG A 157 -38.89 10.50 -3.16
N LEU A 158 -38.38 9.48 -2.47
CA LEU A 158 -38.21 8.15 -3.07
C LEU A 158 -39.54 7.47 -3.39
N VAL A 159 -40.56 7.69 -2.56
CA VAL A 159 -41.92 7.18 -2.80
C VAL A 159 -42.55 7.87 -4.02
N ASP A 160 -42.27 9.17 -4.20
CA ASP A 160 -42.75 10.00 -5.30
C ASP A 160 -42.03 9.74 -6.64
N GLN A 161 -40.86 9.10 -6.59
CA GLN A 161 -40.00 8.90 -7.76
C GLN A 161 -40.59 7.89 -8.76
N LYS A 162 -40.54 8.28 -10.04
CA LYS A 162 -40.93 7.46 -11.19
C LYS A 162 -39.71 7.00 -11.98
N ASP A 163 -39.86 5.86 -12.63
CA ASP A 163 -38.91 5.38 -13.63
C ASP A 163 -39.41 5.70 -15.03
N TYR A 164 -38.48 6.03 -15.92
CA TYR A 164 -38.80 6.48 -17.27
C TYR A 164 -38.00 5.72 -18.31
N LEU A 165 -38.67 5.31 -19.37
CA LEU A 165 -38.08 4.90 -20.63
C LEU A 165 -37.54 6.15 -21.33
N LEU A 166 -36.26 6.14 -21.68
CA LEU A 166 -35.61 7.27 -22.36
C LEU A 166 -35.50 7.04 -23.87
N SER A 167 -35.65 8.09 -24.66
CA SER A 167 -35.45 8.01 -26.11
C SER A 167 -33.97 7.77 -26.42
N ARG A 168 -33.61 6.56 -26.91
CA ARG A 168 -32.22 6.16 -27.21
C ARG A 168 -31.23 6.41 -26.05
N GLY A 169 -31.70 6.37 -24.81
CA GLY A 169 -30.86 6.62 -23.63
C GLY A 169 -30.59 8.09 -23.30
N GLN A 170 -31.16 9.05 -24.05
CA GLN A 170 -30.99 10.48 -23.79
C GLN A 170 -31.62 10.88 -22.45
N ILE A 171 -30.78 11.39 -21.53
CA ILE A 171 -31.12 11.61 -20.11
C ILE A 171 -32.31 12.57 -19.93
N PHE A 172 -32.49 13.51 -20.85
CA PHE A 172 -33.53 14.54 -20.81
C PHE A 172 -34.81 14.19 -21.59
N ASP A 173 -34.82 13.10 -22.37
CA ASP A 173 -35.95 12.76 -23.25
C ASP A 173 -36.71 11.52 -22.74
N THR A 174 -37.70 11.73 -21.88
CA THR A 174 -38.56 10.65 -21.33
C THR A 174 -39.75 10.32 -22.21
N VAL A 175 -39.80 9.09 -22.71
CA VAL A 175 -40.84 8.61 -23.64
C VAL A 175 -42.08 8.07 -22.93
N ALA A 176 -41.88 7.30 -21.85
CA ALA A 176 -42.96 6.67 -21.09
C ALA A 176 -42.50 6.41 -19.65
N THR A 177 -43.44 6.28 -18.72
CA THR A 177 -43.14 5.74 -17.39
C THR A 177 -43.03 4.22 -17.45
N VAL A 178 -42.19 3.65 -16.60
CA VAL A 178 -42.06 2.20 -16.41
C VAL A 178 -42.15 1.85 -14.94
N THR A 179 -42.51 0.60 -14.66
CA THR A 179 -42.50 0.02 -13.32
C THR A 179 -41.47 -1.11 -13.26
N PRO A 180 -41.01 -1.49 -12.05
CA PRO A 180 -40.14 -2.65 -11.88
C PRO A 180 -40.69 -3.89 -12.61
N GLY A 181 -39.83 -4.61 -13.32
CA GLY A 181 -40.19 -5.82 -14.06
C GLY A 181 -38.98 -6.45 -14.76
N TRP A 182 -39.17 -7.64 -15.32
CA TRP A 182 -38.10 -8.47 -15.87
C TRP A 182 -38.16 -8.52 -17.40
N PRO A 183 -37.06 -8.87 -18.07
CA PRO A 183 -37.09 -9.12 -19.51
C PRO A 183 -38.01 -10.29 -19.86
N GLU A 184 -39.01 -10.02 -20.69
CA GLU A 184 -40.04 -11.01 -21.10
C GLU A 184 -39.42 -12.20 -21.86
N ALA A 185 -38.23 -12.00 -22.44
CA ALA A 185 -37.46 -13.03 -23.11
C ALA A 185 -37.06 -14.23 -22.22
N PHE A 186 -37.06 -14.06 -20.89
CA PHE A 186 -36.70 -15.12 -19.94
C PHE A 186 -37.90 -15.98 -19.47
N GLY A 187 -39.07 -15.82 -20.08
CA GLY A 187 -40.23 -16.70 -19.86
C GLY A 187 -41.14 -16.23 -18.72
N THR A 188 -41.58 -17.17 -17.88
CA THR A 188 -42.56 -16.89 -16.82
C THR A 188 -41.98 -15.93 -15.78
N THR A 189 -42.67 -14.83 -15.55
CA THR A 189 -42.30 -13.80 -14.58
C THR A 189 -43.33 -13.71 -13.46
N PRO A 190 -42.92 -13.34 -12.23
CA PRO A 190 -43.86 -13.16 -11.12
C PRO A 190 -44.93 -12.10 -11.43
N ASP A 191 -46.12 -12.30 -10.89
CA ASP A 191 -47.22 -11.35 -11.03
C ASP A 191 -46.99 -10.11 -10.14
N LEU A 192 -46.59 -8.99 -10.75
CA LEU A 192 -46.27 -7.72 -10.09
C LEU A 192 -47.47 -7.06 -9.38
N GLU A 193 -48.69 -7.50 -9.64
CA GLU A 193 -49.87 -7.02 -8.90
C GLU A 193 -50.04 -7.75 -7.55
N LYS A 194 -49.39 -8.91 -7.39
CA LYS A 194 -49.44 -9.75 -6.19
C LYS A 194 -48.16 -9.74 -5.36
N THR A 195 -47.16 -8.97 -5.78
CA THR A 195 -45.86 -8.92 -5.13
C THR A 195 -45.45 -7.49 -4.81
N ASP A 196 -44.79 -7.29 -3.68
CA ASP A 196 -44.10 -6.04 -3.37
C ASP A 196 -43.00 -5.83 -4.42
N ARG A 197 -43.04 -4.73 -5.17
CA ARG A 197 -42.14 -4.44 -6.31
C ARG A 197 -40.72 -4.06 -5.86
N ASN A 198 -40.18 -4.80 -4.90
CA ASN A 198 -38.90 -4.59 -4.26
C ASN A 198 -37.83 -5.52 -4.87
N ARG A 199 -36.58 -5.35 -4.41
CA ARG A 199 -35.44 -6.11 -4.93
C ARG A 199 -35.43 -7.57 -4.49
N SER A 200 -36.08 -7.93 -3.39
CA SER A 200 -36.12 -9.33 -2.94
C SER A 200 -36.94 -10.20 -3.90
N VAL A 201 -38.01 -9.67 -4.49
CA VAL A 201 -38.76 -10.40 -5.54
C VAL A 201 -37.90 -10.61 -6.79
N LEU A 202 -37.09 -9.62 -7.18
CA LEU A 202 -36.11 -9.79 -8.27
C LEU A 202 -35.08 -10.88 -7.92
N ALA A 203 -34.50 -10.84 -6.71
CA ALA A 203 -33.54 -11.84 -6.26
C ALA A 203 -34.14 -13.25 -6.25
N ASN A 204 -35.34 -13.42 -5.70
CA ASN A 204 -36.04 -14.69 -5.65
C ASN A 204 -36.34 -15.24 -7.05
N TRP A 205 -36.71 -14.38 -8.01
CA TRP A 205 -36.91 -14.79 -9.41
C TRP A 205 -35.60 -15.21 -10.11
N LEU A 206 -34.50 -14.51 -9.83
CA LEU A 206 -33.19 -14.84 -10.42
C LEU A 206 -32.72 -16.24 -9.99
N VAL A 207 -33.00 -16.65 -8.76
CA VAL A 207 -32.56 -17.94 -8.21
C VAL A 207 -33.67 -19.00 -8.17
N ALA A 208 -34.83 -18.72 -8.77
CA ALA A 208 -35.94 -19.67 -8.80
C ALA A 208 -35.58 -20.91 -9.62
N ASP A 209 -36.04 -22.10 -9.18
CA ASP A 209 -35.83 -23.37 -9.87
C ASP A 209 -36.34 -23.37 -11.32
N SER A 210 -37.33 -22.53 -11.62
CA SER A 210 -37.86 -22.33 -12.98
C SER A 210 -36.96 -21.49 -13.89
N ASN A 211 -35.91 -20.88 -13.37
CA ASN A 211 -34.97 -20.04 -14.10
C ASN A 211 -33.56 -20.67 -14.14
N PRO A 212 -33.26 -21.55 -15.13
CA PRO A 212 -31.99 -22.25 -15.18
C PRO A 212 -30.80 -21.36 -15.63
N LEU A 213 -31.05 -20.15 -16.15
CA LEU A 213 -30.00 -19.33 -16.73
C LEU A 213 -28.98 -18.90 -15.67
N THR A 214 -29.43 -18.47 -14.49
CA THR A 214 -28.55 -18.05 -13.41
C THR A 214 -27.63 -19.18 -12.97
N ALA A 215 -28.17 -20.40 -12.83
CA ALA A 215 -27.40 -21.57 -12.47
C ALA A 215 -26.38 -21.93 -13.56
N ARG A 216 -26.79 -21.95 -14.84
CA ARG A 216 -25.89 -22.18 -16.00
C ARG A 216 -24.73 -21.17 -16.03
N VAL A 217 -25.02 -19.89 -15.87
CA VAL A 217 -23.99 -18.84 -15.85
C VAL A 217 -23.04 -19.05 -14.66
N TRP A 218 -23.58 -19.36 -13.47
CA TRP A 218 -22.75 -19.54 -12.26
C TRP A 218 -21.84 -20.76 -12.35
N VAL A 219 -22.36 -21.93 -12.76
CA VAL A 219 -21.52 -23.13 -12.90
C VAL A 219 -20.50 -22.99 -14.03
N ASN A 220 -20.83 -22.26 -15.10
CA ASN A 220 -19.86 -21.93 -16.14
C ASN A 220 -18.70 -21.08 -15.62
N ARG A 221 -18.99 -20.12 -14.74
CA ARG A 221 -17.95 -19.32 -14.08
C ARG A 221 -17.11 -20.17 -13.13
N ILE A 222 -17.73 -21.02 -12.32
CA ILE A 222 -17.00 -21.96 -11.46
C ILE A 222 -16.06 -22.84 -12.31
N TRP A 223 -16.56 -23.35 -13.43
CA TRP A 223 -15.77 -24.14 -14.38
C TRP A 223 -14.63 -23.33 -14.98
N GLN A 224 -14.89 -22.10 -15.42
CA GLN A 224 -13.89 -21.18 -15.96
C GLN A 224 -12.77 -20.88 -14.95
N PHE A 225 -13.08 -20.62 -13.68
CA PHE A 225 -12.05 -20.38 -12.64
C PHE A 225 -11.14 -21.60 -12.41
N HIS A 226 -11.67 -22.78 -12.70
CA HIS A 226 -11.01 -24.06 -12.52
C HIS A 226 -10.15 -24.42 -13.75
N PHE A 227 -10.72 -24.33 -14.95
CA PHE A 227 -10.08 -24.76 -16.21
C PHE A 227 -9.54 -23.61 -17.09
N GLY A 228 -9.66 -22.36 -16.65
CA GLY A 228 -9.27 -21.15 -17.41
C GLY A 228 -10.35 -20.68 -18.40
N THR A 229 -11.03 -21.62 -19.07
CA THR A 229 -12.09 -21.33 -20.05
C THR A 229 -13.40 -21.97 -19.62
N GLY A 230 -14.51 -21.24 -19.75
CA GLY A 230 -15.85 -21.77 -19.47
C GLY A 230 -16.28 -22.82 -20.51
N LEU A 231 -17.27 -23.63 -20.15
CA LEU A 231 -17.99 -24.47 -21.12
C LEU A 231 -18.64 -23.63 -22.23
N VAL A 232 -19.04 -22.40 -21.89
CA VAL A 232 -19.32 -21.28 -22.79
C VAL A 232 -18.18 -20.29 -22.63
N ASP A 233 -17.41 -20.06 -23.70
CA ASP A 233 -16.23 -19.18 -23.69
C ASP A 233 -16.58 -17.69 -23.60
N THR A 234 -17.86 -17.33 -23.75
CA THR A 234 -18.37 -15.97 -23.53
C THR A 234 -19.10 -15.89 -22.18
N PRO A 235 -18.40 -15.79 -21.03
CA PRO A 235 -19.00 -15.89 -19.70
C PRO A 235 -20.02 -14.79 -19.38
N GLY A 236 -19.99 -13.68 -20.10
CA GLY A 236 -20.96 -12.58 -20.01
C GLY A 236 -22.17 -12.70 -20.93
N ASN A 237 -22.19 -13.67 -21.86
CA ASN A 237 -23.21 -13.73 -22.90
C ASN A 237 -23.60 -15.18 -23.22
N PHE A 238 -24.77 -15.60 -22.74
CA PHE A 238 -25.39 -16.90 -23.03
C PHE A 238 -26.48 -16.80 -24.10
N GLY A 239 -26.60 -15.64 -24.73
CA GLY A 239 -27.59 -15.36 -25.75
C GLY A 239 -27.11 -15.70 -27.16
N VAL A 240 -27.84 -15.24 -28.18
CA VAL A 240 -27.60 -15.60 -29.59
C VAL A 240 -26.26 -15.06 -30.11
N LYS A 241 -25.73 -14.01 -29.48
CA LYS A 241 -24.41 -13.45 -29.80
C LYS A 241 -23.26 -14.06 -28.99
N GLY A 242 -23.57 -14.93 -28.03
CA GLY A 242 -22.57 -15.71 -27.29
C GLY A 242 -22.18 -16.97 -28.05
N SER A 243 -21.17 -17.67 -27.54
CA SER A 243 -20.79 -18.98 -28.06
C SER A 243 -21.75 -20.07 -27.60
N THR A 244 -21.81 -21.15 -28.37
CA THR A 244 -22.52 -22.36 -27.95
C THR A 244 -21.69 -23.13 -26.93
N PRO A 245 -22.31 -23.74 -25.90
CA PRO A 245 -21.58 -24.57 -24.95
C PRO A 245 -20.87 -25.72 -25.66
N THR A 246 -19.60 -25.98 -25.30
CA THR A 246 -18.84 -27.14 -25.80
C THR A 246 -19.47 -28.45 -25.34
N HIS A 247 -19.93 -28.50 -24.08
CA HIS A 247 -20.57 -29.65 -23.45
C HIS A 247 -21.93 -29.27 -22.84
N PRO A 248 -23.00 -29.12 -23.64
CA PRO A 248 -24.29 -28.61 -23.17
C PRO A 248 -24.96 -29.54 -22.13
N GLY A 249 -24.84 -30.86 -22.30
CA GLY A 249 -25.39 -31.82 -21.33
C GLY A 249 -24.71 -31.74 -19.95
N LEU A 250 -23.39 -31.50 -19.93
CA LEU A 250 -22.63 -31.31 -18.70
C LEU A 250 -22.99 -29.99 -18.01
N LEU A 251 -23.09 -28.91 -18.78
CA LEU A 251 -23.52 -27.61 -18.28
C LEU A 251 -24.91 -27.70 -17.62
N ASP A 252 -25.85 -28.39 -18.27
CA ASP A 252 -27.21 -28.58 -17.76
C ASP A 252 -27.25 -29.47 -16.52
N TRP A 253 -26.44 -30.51 -16.49
CA TRP A 253 -26.31 -31.38 -15.34
C TRP A 253 -25.74 -30.62 -14.14
N LEU A 254 -24.63 -29.88 -14.31
CA LEU A 254 -24.03 -29.08 -13.23
C LEU A 254 -24.98 -27.99 -12.73
N ALA A 255 -25.71 -27.32 -13.62
CA ALA A 255 -26.69 -26.31 -13.25
C ALA A 255 -27.86 -26.91 -12.44
N SER A 256 -28.35 -28.08 -12.84
CA SER A 256 -29.40 -28.80 -12.12
C SER A 256 -28.90 -29.30 -10.76
N GLU A 257 -27.66 -29.79 -10.69
CA GLU A 257 -27.01 -30.25 -9.47
C GLU A 257 -26.81 -29.11 -8.46
N LEU A 258 -26.45 -27.91 -8.94
CA LEU A 258 -26.33 -26.72 -8.11
C LEU A 258 -27.67 -26.36 -7.46
N ILE A 259 -28.75 -26.35 -8.23
CA ILE A 259 -30.10 -26.05 -7.73
C ILE A 259 -30.54 -27.13 -6.72
N ALA A 260 -30.40 -28.41 -7.08
CA ALA A 260 -30.79 -29.55 -6.23
C ALA A 260 -30.04 -29.60 -4.89
N ASN A 261 -28.83 -29.05 -4.82
CA ASN A 261 -28.00 -28.98 -3.61
C ASN A 261 -28.00 -27.59 -2.96
N ASN A 262 -29.13 -26.88 -3.02
CA ASN A 262 -29.34 -25.59 -2.35
C ASN A 262 -28.27 -24.55 -2.69
N TRP A 263 -27.85 -24.48 -3.96
CA TRP A 263 -26.87 -23.52 -4.46
C TRP A 263 -25.49 -23.61 -3.79
N SER A 264 -25.12 -24.79 -3.27
CA SER A 264 -23.82 -25.01 -2.64
C SER A 264 -22.68 -24.98 -3.67
N THR A 265 -22.04 -23.82 -3.84
CA THR A 265 -20.84 -23.68 -4.68
C THR A 265 -19.72 -24.64 -4.26
N LYS A 266 -19.56 -24.88 -2.94
CA LYS A 266 -18.56 -25.83 -2.42
C LYS A 266 -18.80 -27.27 -2.89
N HIS A 267 -20.06 -27.67 -3.05
CA HIS A 267 -20.42 -28.98 -3.60
C HIS A 267 -19.96 -29.09 -5.06
N ILE A 268 -20.27 -28.09 -5.89
CA ILE A 268 -19.84 -28.05 -7.29
C ILE A 268 -18.32 -28.02 -7.42
N HIS A 269 -17.62 -27.21 -6.61
CA HIS A 269 -16.16 -27.24 -6.59
C HIS A 269 -15.62 -28.65 -6.27
N ARG A 270 -16.18 -29.33 -5.26
CA ARG A 270 -15.77 -30.70 -4.91
C ARG A 270 -16.00 -31.67 -6.06
N LEU A 271 -17.16 -31.64 -6.72
CA LEU A 271 -17.44 -32.49 -7.87
C LEU A 271 -16.42 -32.29 -8.98
N ILE A 272 -16.08 -31.04 -9.29
CA ILE A 272 -15.07 -30.73 -10.32
C ILE A 272 -13.69 -31.25 -9.89
N VAL A 273 -13.17 -30.85 -8.72
CA VAL A 273 -11.80 -31.19 -8.30
C VAL A 273 -11.58 -32.68 -7.97
N THR A 274 -12.66 -33.44 -7.80
CA THR A 274 -12.60 -34.90 -7.60
C THR A 274 -12.92 -35.70 -8.86
N SER A 275 -13.29 -35.04 -9.97
CA SER A 275 -13.56 -35.68 -11.25
C SER A 275 -12.30 -36.27 -11.88
N GLU A 276 -12.48 -37.28 -12.73
CA GLU A 276 -11.40 -37.82 -13.55
C GLU A 276 -10.79 -36.73 -14.45
N THR A 277 -11.62 -35.88 -15.06
CA THR A 277 -11.19 -34.76 -15.91
C THR A 277 -10.25 -33.81 -15.19
N TRP A 278 -10.54 -33.45 -13.93
CA TRP A 278 -9.67 -32.57 -13.17
C TRP A 278 -8.35 -33.24 -12.77
N ARG A 279 -8.37 -34.54 -12.50
CA ARG A 279 -7.18 -35.29 -12.05
C ARG A 279 -6.31 -35.78 -13.21
N GLN A 280 -6.59 -35.37 -14.44
CA GLN A 280 -5.73 -35.67 -15.57
C GLN A 280 -4.42 -34.90 -15.45
N ARG A 281 -3.33 -35.56 -15.82
CA ARG A 281 -2.00 -34.95 -15.89
C ARG A 281 -1.95 -33.86 -16.97
N ALA A 282 -1.17 -32.82 -16.73
CA ALA A 282 -0.73 -31.90 -17.78
C ALA A 282 0.21 -32.65 -18.74
N VAL A 283 -0.23 -32.91 -19.96
CA VAL A 283 0.64 -33.49 -20.99
C VAL A 283 1.40 -32.35 -21.66
N SER A 284 2.74 -32.38 -21.61
CA SER A 284 3.53 -31.59 -22.55
C SER A 284 3.40 -32.25 -23.92
N VAL A 285 2.52 -31.72 -24.78
CA VAL A 285 2.56 -32.08 -26.19
C VAL A 285 3.77 -31.38 -26.78
N ILE A 286 4.95 -31.99 -26.63
CA ILE A 286 6.17 -31.66 -27.38
C ILE A 286 6.11 -32.35 -28.75
N ASP A 287 4.92 -32.40 -29.36
CA ASP A 287 4.75 -33.00 -30.70
C ASP A 287 4.04 -31.99 -31.61
N GLU A 288 4.82 -31.52 -32.59
CA GLU A 288 4.42 -30.89 -33.85
C GLU A 288 3.36 -29.76 -33.79
N GLY A 289 3.80 -28.58 -33.35
CA GLY A 289 3.44 -27.29 -33.98
C GLY A 289 2.03 -26.74 -33.82
N ALA A 290 1.09 -27.49 -33.24
CA ALA A 290 -0.26 -27.03 -32.93
C ALA A 290 -0.58 -27.28 -31.46
N LEU A 291 -1.00 -26.22 -30.73
CA LEU A 291 -1.62 -26.39 -29.43
C LEU A 291 -2.88 -27.27 -29.62
N PRO A 292 -3.02 -28.40 -28.91
CA PRO A 292 -4.23 -29.21 -28.98
C PRO A 292 -5.43 -28.33 -28.63
N ASP A 293 -6.57 -28.58 -29.28
CA ASP A 293 -7.83 -27.95 -28.89
C ASP A 293 -8.17 -28.36 -27.44
N THR A 294 -7.90 -27.45 -26.49
CA THR A 294 -8.10 -27.66 -25.06
C THR A 294 -9.58 -27.70 -24.68
N SER A 295 -10.49 -27.36 -25.60
CA SER A 295 -11.94 -27.38 -25.35
C SER A 295 -12.47 -28.77 -25.01
N LEU A 296 -11.77 -29.82 -25.46
CA LEU A 296 -12.10 -31.22 -25.17
C LEU A 296 -11.49 -31.74 -23.85
N LEU A 297 -10.66 -30.93 -23.17
CA LEU A 297 -10.04 -31.23 -21.88
C LEU A 297 -9.38 -32.62 -21.85
N THR A 298 -8.64 -32.94 -22.91
CA THR A 298 -7.89 -34.20 -23.05
C THR A 298 -6.59 -34.22 -22.24
N ALA A 299 -6.18 -33.06 -21.74
CA ALA A 299 -5.07 -32.87 -20.81
C ALA A 299 -5.30 -31.59 -19.99
N TRP A 300 -4.61 -31.47 -18.85
CA TRP A 300 -4.70 -30.28 -18.03
C TRP A 300 -4.08 -29.04 -18.70
N PRO A 301 -4.82 -27.93 -18.87
CA PRO A 301 -4.26 -26.70 -19.43
C PRO A 301 -3.35 -26.01 -18.42
N ARG A 302 -2.08 -25.78 -18.80
CA ARG A 302 -1.18 -24.91 -18.03
C ARG A 302 -1.75 -23.49 -18.04
N ARG A 303 -1.97 -22.92 -16.85
CA ARG A 303 -2.47 -21.55 -16.71
C ARG A 303 -1.57 -20.75 -15.78
N ARG A 304 -1.46 -19.46 -16.02
CA ARG A 304 -0.75 -18.56 -15.10
C ARG A 304 -1.64 -18.27 -13.88
N MET A 305 -1.02 -18.06 -12.72
CA MET A 305 -1.69 -17.60 -11.51
C MET A 305 -2.16 -16.15 -11.67
N GLU A 306 -3.28 -15.82 -11.04
CA GLU A 306 -3.74 -14.43 -10.93
C GLU A 306 -2.81 -13.65 -9.97
N ALA A 307 -2.69 -12.33 -10.14
CA ALA A 307 -1.82 -11.49 -9.33
C ALA A 307 -1.98 -11.70 -7.81
N GLU A 308 -3.23 -11.76 -7.34
CA GLU A 308 -3.54 -11.96 -5.92
C GLU A 308 -3.10 -13.36 -5.44
N ILE A 309 -3.17 -14.37 -6.33
CA ILE A 309 -2.73 -15.74 -6.03
C ILE A 309 -1.20 -15.80 -5.97
N ILE A 310 -0.48 -15.13 -6.88
CA ILE A 310 1.00 -15.07 -6.86
C ILE A 310 1.45 -14.51 -5.51
N ARG A 311 0.92 -13.33 -5.14
CA ARG A 311 1.21 -12.69 -3.85
C ARG A 311 0.87 -13.59 -2.66
N ASP A 312 -0.36 -14.09 -2.59
CA ASP A 312 -0.83 -14.92 -1.47
C ASP A 312 -0.03 -16.23 -1.38
N SER A 313 0.42 -16.79 -2.50
CA SER A 313 1.23 -18.01 -2.55
C SER A 313 2.65 -17.77 -2.02
N MET A 314 3.30 -16.67 -2.40
CA MET A 314 4.63 -16.33 -1.86
C MET A 314 4.57 -16.15 -0.34
N LEU A 315 3.53 -15.48 0.18
CA LEU A 315 3.28 -15.33 1.62
C LEU A 315 2.95 -16.66 2.32
N LEU A 316 2.21 -17.54 1.65
CA LEU A 316 1.85 -18.85 2.21
C LEU A 316 3.08 -19.77 2.33
N VAL A 317 3.88 -19.80 1.27
CA VAL A 317 5.08 -20.64 1.15
C VAL A 317 6.17 -20.14 2.10
N SER A 318 6.35 -18.81 2.23
CA SER A 318 7.26 -18.23 3.22
C SER A 318 6.78 -18.40 4.67
N GLY A 319 5.50 -18.71 4.90
CA GLY A 319 4.92 -18.92 6.23
C GLY A 319 4.38 -17.65 6.90
N GLU A 320 4.29 -16.55 6.17
CA GLU A 320 3.97 -15.23 6.71
C GLU A 320 2.52 -14.80 6.48
N LEU A 321 1.75 -15.53 5.68
CA LEU A 321 0.40 -15.17 5.27
C LEU A 321 -0.53 -14.89 6.47
N ASN A 322 -0.94 -13.64 6.63
CA ASN A 322 -1.99 -13.25 7.56
C ASN A 322 -3.38 -13.58 6.96
N ARG A 323 -4.11 -14.48 7.62
CA ARG A 323 -5.44 -14.97 7.21
C ARG A 323 -6.61 -14.23 7.86
N GLU A 324 -6.37 -13.13 8.56
CA GLU A 324 -7.42 -12.33 9.18
C GLU A 324 -8.43 -11.82 8.14
N ILE A 325 -9.71 -12.04 8.42
CA ILE A 325 -10.83 -11.68 7.54
C ILE A 325 -11.46 -10.37 8.01
N GLY A 326 -11.57 -9.39 7.10
CA GLY A 326 -12.21 -8.09 7.35
C GLY A 326 -11.21 -7.00 7.72
N GLY A 327 -11.67 -5.94 8.39
CA GLY A 327 -10.80 -4.82 8.78
C GLY A 327 -10.45 -3.85 7.64
N VAL A 328 -9.63 -2.85 7.97
CA VAL A 328 -9.20 -1.81 7.04
C VAL A 328 -8.24 -2.36 5.98
N SER A 329 -8.25 -1.74 4.80
CA SER A 329 -7.29 -2.04 3.74
C SER A 329 -5.87 -1.64 4.15
N VAL A 330 -4.88 -2.33 3.58
CA VAL A 330 -3.44 -2.04 3.77
C VAL A 330 -3.09 -0.70 3.13
N PRO A 331 -2.51 0.26 3.87
CA PRO A 331 -2.02 1.52 3.31
C PRO A 331 -1.02 1.30 2.16
N VAL A 332 -1.04 2.20 1.16
CA VAL A 332 -0.21 2.06 -0.06
C VAL A 332 1.29 2.05 0.25
N ASP A 333 1.72 2.86 1.22
CA ASP A 333 3.11 2.96 1.69
C ASP A 333 3.62 1.72 2.43
N GLN A 334 2.73 0.78 2.76
CA GLN A 334 3.04 -0.45 3.49
C GLN A 334 2.88 -1.72 2.64
N GLU A 335 2.61 -1.60 1.33
CA GLU A 335 2.27 -2.73 0.46
C GLU A 335 3.32 -3.84 0.47
N SER A 336 4.62 -3.49 0.34
CA SER A 336 5.71 -4.47 0.23
C SER A 336 6.02 -5.19 1.55
N GLN A 337 5.78 -4.55 2.70
CA GLN A 337 6.10 -5.09 4.01
C GLN A 337 4.92 -5.87 4.61
N ASN A 338 3.70 -5.55 4.18
CA ASN A 338 2.51 -6.13 4.76
C ASN A 338 2.33 -7.60 4.35
N THR A 339 1.76 -8.41 5.25
CA THR A 339 1.57 -9.86 5.05
C THR A 339 0.11 -10.28 4.85
N ARG A 340 -0.81 -9.33 4.73
CA ARG A 340 -2.23 -9.61 4.42
C ARG A 340 -2.40 -10.06 2.98
N ARG A 341 -3.47 -10.81 2.77
CA ARG A 341 -3.92 -11.26 1.46
C ARG A 341 -4.07 -10.11 0.46
N GLY A 342 -3.77 -10.35 -0.80
CA GLY A 342 -3.85 -9.37 -1.90
C GLY A 342 -5.20 -8.67 -2.00
N ILE A 343 -6.29 -9.34 -1.61
CA ILE A 343 -7.65 -8.77 -1.58
C ILE A 343 -7.84 -7.63 -0.57
N TYR A 344 -6.91 -7.44 0.38
CA TYR A 344 -6.94 -6.37 1.37
C TYR A 344 -6.03 -5.19 1.01
N LEU A 345 -5.29 -5.27 -0.10
CA LEU A 345 -4.48 -4.14 -0.57
C LEU A 345 -5.39 -2.97 -0.95
N PHE A 346 -4.98 -1.75 -0.58
CA PHE A 346 -5.72 -0.57 -0.95
C PHE A 346 -5.60 -0.32 -2.46
N GLN A 347 -6.74 -0.10 -3.10
CA GLN A 347 -6.81 0.15 -4.54
C GLN A 347 -7.74 1.34 -4.79
N THR A 348 -7.31 2.24 -5.67
CA THR A 348 -8.19 3.26 -6.26
C THR A 348 -8.37 3.00 -7.74
N ARG A 349 -9.36 3.66 -8.37
CA ARG A 349 -9.62 3.51 -9.81
C ARG A 349 -8.38 3.78 -10.67
N ASP A 350 -7.58 4.76 -10.26
CA ASP A 350 -6.48 5.30 -11.07
C ASP A 350 -5.10 4.84 -10.57
N ALA A 351 -5.04 4.11 -9.44
CA ALA A 351 -3.82 3.54 -8.87
C ALA A 351 -4.12 2.15 -8.27
N PRO A 352 -3.96 1.07 -9.06
CA PRO A 352 -3.96 -0.30 -8.54
C PRO A 352 -2.64 -0.61 -7.80
N PRO A 353 -2.64 -1.64 -6.93
CA PRO A 353 -1.40 -2.19 -6.37
C PRO A 353 -0.39 -2.53 -7.46
N GLU A 354 0.90 -2.38 -7.18
CA GLU A 354 1.96 -2.48 -8.21
C GLU A 354 2.04 -3.89 -8.80
N LEU A 355 2.09 -4.91 -7.93
CA LEU A 355 2.10 -6.31 -8.34
C LEU A 355 0.84 -6.65 -9.15
N GLN A 356 -0.34 -6.16 -8.72
CA GLN A 356 -1.57 -6.39 -9.47
C GLN A 356 -1.55 -5.74 -10.84
N SER A 357 -1.01 -4.53 -10.95
CA SER A 357 -0.89 -3.85 -12.25
C SER A 357 0.02 -4.62 -13.21
N LEU A 358 1.09 -5.21 -12.69
CA LEU A 358 2.09 -5.93 -13.48
C LEU A 358 1.64 -7.35 -13.88
N PHE A 359 0.87 -8.03 -13.04
CA PHE A 359 0.41 -9.42 -13.24
C PHE A 359 -1.07 -9.51 -13.65
N ASP A 360 -1.53 -8.56 -14.48
CA ASP A 360 -2.87 -8.55 -15.08
C ASP A 360 -4.03 -8.64 -14.06
N GLY A 361 -3.83 -8.01 -12.90
CA GLY A 361 -4.84 -7.78 -11.88
C GLY A 361 -6.03 -7.00 -12.41
N PRO A 362 -7.11 -6.91 -11.62
CA PRO A 362 -8.38 -6.43 -12.14
C PRO A 362 -8.26 -4.91 -12.27
N THR A 363 -8.59 -4.39 -13.44
CA THR A 363 -8.68 -2.93 -13.57
C THR A 363 -9.76 -2.45 -12.59
N ALA A 364 -9.48 -1.42 -11.79
CA ALA A 364 -10.50 -0.78 -10.95
C ALA A 364 -11.47 0.10 -11.77
N SER A 365 -11.54 -0.13 -13.08
CA SER A 365 -12.46 0.53 -13.99
C SER A 365 -13.91 0.12 -13.72
N SER A 366 -14.87 0.84 -14.28
CA SER A 366 -16.31 0.57 -14.11
C SER A 366 -16.80 -0.69 -14.82
N GLU A 367 -15.93 -1.43 -15.49
CA GLU A 367 -16.29 -2.65 -16.22
C GLU A 367 -16.21 -3.88 -15.32
N ALA A 368 -17.20 -4.77 -15.46
CA ALA A 368 -17.16 -6.04 -14.75
C ALA A 368 -16.05 -6.91 -15.35
N CYS A 369 -15.07 -7.31 -14.54
CA CYS A 369 -14.05 -8.27 -14.95
C CYS A 369 -14.69 -9.67 -15.04
N LEU A 370 -15.05 -10.07 -16.26
CA LEU A 370 -15.65 -11.37 -16.55
C LEU A 370 -14.60 -12.45 -16.87
N GLU A 371 -13.42 -12.01 -17.28
CA GLU A 371 -12.27 -12.84 -17.62
C GLU A 371 -11.00 -12.03 -17.35
N ARG A 372 -9.97 -12.69 -16.81
CA ARG A 372 -8.66 -12.09 -16.57
C ARG A 372 -7.87 -12.06 -17.87
N GLN A 373 -7.25 -10.93 -18.16
CA GLN A 373 -6.22 -10.90 -19.20
C GLN A 373 -5.00 -11.69 -18.68
N VAL A 374 -4.27 -12.31 -19.60
CA VAL A 374 -3.01 -12.99 -19.28
C VAL A 374 -1.97 -12.48 -20.27
N SER A 375 -1.03 -11.70 -19.77
CA SER A 375 0.13 -11.23 -20.50
C SER A 375 1.37 -12.01 -20.08
N THR A 376 2.36 -12.05 -20.96
CA THR A 376 3.69 -12.57 -20.65
C THR A 376 4.70 -11.49 -20.98
N SER A 377 5.29 -10.89 -19.94
CA SER A 377 6.27 -9.83 -20.10
C SER A 377 7.53 -10.13 -19.31
N ALA A 378 8.67 -9.62 -19.80
CA ALA A 378 9.94 -9.72 -19.07
C ALA A 378 9.90 -8.94 -17.74
N LEU A 379 9.06 -7.91 -17.64
CA LEU A 379 8.91 -7.11 -16.42
C LEU A 379 8.37 -7.95 -15.26
N GLN A 380 7.46 -8.88 -15.52
CA GLN A 380 6.94 -9.80 -14.50
C GLN A 380 8.04 -10.68 -13.89
N SER A 381 8.89 -11.28 -14.74
CA SER A 381 10.02 -12.09 -14.24
C SER A 381 11.08 -11.23 -13.54
N LEU A 382 11.35 -10.02 -14.04
CA LEU A 382 12.26 -9.08 -13.37
C LEU A 382 11.73 -8.64 -12.01
N TYR A 383 10.42 -8.50 -11.85
CA TYR A 383 9.80 -8.19 -10.57
C TYR A 383 10.04 -9.30 -9.55
N LEU A 384 9.78 -10.57 -9.89
CA LEU A 384 10.03 -11.66 -8.93
C LEU A 384 11.53 -11.83 -8.57
N LEU A 385 12.43 -11.43 -9.46
CA LEU A 385 13.87 -11.46 -9.22
C LEU A 385 14.38 -10.28 -8.38
N ASN A 386 13.80 -9.09 -8.51
CA ASN A 386 14.42 -7.86 -8.00
C ASN A 386 13.56 -7.08 -7.02
N ASP A 387 12.26 -7.32 -6.96
CA ASP A 387 11.37 -6.56 -6.10
C ASP A 387 11.60 -6.88 -4.61
N ASP A 388 11.56 -5.84 -3.77
CA ASP A 388 11.74 -5.95 -2.32
C ASP A 388 10.75 -6.93 -1.69
N PHE A 389 9.48 -6.95 -2.15
CA PHE A 389 8.51 -7.93 -1.67
C PHE A 389 8.98 -9.36 -1.98
N ALA A 390 9.38 -9.62 -3.23
CA ALA A 390 9.75 -10.95 -3.67
C ALA A 390 11.00 -11.48 -2.96
N GLN A 391 12.03 -10.64 -2.84
CA GLN A 391 13.27 -11.00 -2.16
C GLN A 391 13.06 -11.24 -0.67
N ARG A 392 12.24 -10.43 0.02
CA ARG A 392 11.87 -10.68 1.42
C ARG A 392 11.19 -12.03 1.61
N ARG A 393 10.28 -12.41 0.69
CA ARG A 393 9.61 -13.73 0.76
C ARG A 393 10.59 -14.87 0.49
N ALA A 394 11.57 -14.68 -0.39
CA ALA A 394 12.63 -15.67 -0.62
C ALA A 394 13.50 -15.87 0.63
N ILE A 395 13.86 -14.79 1.33
CA ILE A 395 14.59 -14.86 2.61
C ILE A 395 13.77 -15.61 3.66
N ALA A 396 12.50 -15.23 3.85
CA ALA A 396 11.64 -15.88 4.81
C ALA A 396 11.40 -17.37 4.50
N LEU A 397 11.29 -17.74 3.21
CA LEU A 397 11.23 -19.13 2.78
C LEU A 397 12.53 -19.89 3.12
N ALA A 398 13.70 -19.31 2.84
CA ALA A 398 14.98 -19.91 3.18
C ALA A 398 15.13 -20.13 4.69
N GLN A 399 14.69 -19.16 5.50
CA GLN A 399 14.68 -19.28 6.96
C GLN A 399 13.78 -20.44 7.39
N ARG A 400 12.55 -20.52 6.87
CA ARG A 400 11.61 -21.61 7.16
C ARG A 400 12.16 -22.99 6.75
N ILE A 401 12.85 -23.07 5.62
CA ILE A 401 13.54 -24.30 5.18
C ILE A 401 14.65 -24.66 6.18
N ARG A 402 15.46 -23.69 6.60
CA ARG A 402 16.54 -23.91 7.57
C ARG A 402 16.01 -24.34 8.94
N GLU A 403 14.92 -23.74 9.42
CA GLU A 403 14.28 -24.12 10.69
C GLU A 403 13.76 -25.56 10.68
N SER A 404 13.33 -26.07 9.51
CA SER A 404 12.79 -27.42 9.38
C SER A 404 13.83 -28.49 9.03
N ALA A 405 14.86 -28.16 8.25
CA ALA A 405 15.87 -29.10 7.75
C ALA A 405 17.26 -28.96 8.39
N GLY A 406 17.51 -27.89 9.16
CA GLY A 406 18.85 -27.58 9.66
C GLY A 406 19.84 -27.33 8.52
N GLU A 407 21.05 -27.89 8.63
CA GLU A 407 22.14 -27.79 7.64
C GLU A 407 22.16 -28.94 6.62
N ASP A 408 21.18 -29.85 6.65
CA ASP A 408 21.09 -30.95 5.68
C ASP A 408 20.56 -30.43 4.33
N MET A 409 21.47 -30.20 3.39
CA MET A 409 21.13 -29.68 2.05
C MET A 409 20.12 -30.54 1.29
N VAL A 410 20.10 -31.87 1.48
CA VAL A 410 19.14 -32.75 0.79
C VAL A 410 17.73 -32.48 1.33
N MET A 411 17.59 -32.44 2.65
CA MET A 411 16.33 -32.09 3.31
C MET A 411 15.91 -30.65 3.01
N GLN A 412 16.85 -29.71 2.89
CA GLN A 412 16.55 -28.32 2.51
C GLN A 412 15.93 -28.25 1.11
N VAL A 413 16.50 -28.95 0.12
CA VAL A 413 15.95 -29.00 -1.24
C VAL A 413 14.57 -29.67 -1.23
N GLN A 414 14.41 -30.81 -0.56
CA GLN A 414 13.12 -31.52 -0.47
C GLN A 414 12.03 -30.64 0.14
N ASN A 415 12.29 -30.02 1.30
CA ASN A 415 11.34 -29.12 1.95
C ASN A 415 11.01 -27.89 1.08
N GLY A 416 12.00 -27.34 0.36
CA GLY A 416 11.77 -26.23 -0.57
C GLY A 416 10.79 -26.59 -1.69
N PHE A 417 10.98 -27.74 -2.33
CA PHE A 417 10.08 -28.26 -3.36
C PHE A 417 8.68 -28.56 -2.81
N GLU A 418 8.59 -29.19 -1.62
CA GLU A 418 7.29 -29.47 -1.00
C GLU A 418 6.53 -28.18 -0.66
N TYR A 419 7.22 -27.17 -0.13
CA TYR A 419 6.59 -25.89 0.20
C TYR A 419 6.16 -25.13 -1.06
N ALA A 420 7.02 -25.01 -2.06
CA ALA A 420 6.74 -24.17 -3.23
C ALA A 420 5.85 -24.86 -4.28
N LEU A 421 6.09 -26.15 -4.54
CA LEU A 421 5.45 -26.91 -5.63
C LEU A 421 4.48 -27.99 -5.13
N GLY A 422 4.46 -28.28 -3.82
CA GLY A 422 3.55 -29.28 -3.25
C GLY A 422 3.91 -30.73 -3.57
N ARG A 423 5.15 -30.98 -4.02
CA ARG A 423 5.69 -32.31 -4.35
C ARG A 423 7.17 -32.41 -4.01
N GLU A 424 7.69 -33.63 -3.96
CA GLU A 424 9.14 -33.88 -3.89
C GLU A 424 9.83 -33.55 -5.24
N PRO A 425 11.12 -33.17 -5.22
CA PRO A 425 11.92 -33.03 -6.44
C PRO A 425 12.15 -34.39 -7.10
N ASP A 426 12.24 -34.42 -8.42
CA ASP A 426 12.75 -35.60 -9.12
C ASP A 426 14.28 -35.74 -8.97
N ALA A 427 14.84 -36.83 -9.49
CA ALA A 427 16.26 -37.14 -9.34
C ALA A 427 17.19 -36.12 -10.03
N GLU A 428 16.75 -35.51 -11.14
CA GLU A 428 17.52 -34.51 -11.88
C GLU A 428 17.41 -33.15 -11.20
N GLU A 429 16.21 -32.74 -10.80
CA GLU A 429 15.93 -31.52 -10.03
C GLU A 429 16.71 -31.50 -8.71
N LEU A 430 16.75 -32.63 -7.99
CA LEU A 430 17.50 -32.76 -6.74
C LEU A 430 19.01 -32.60 -6.98
N ALA A 431 19.55 -33.25 -8.01
CA ALA A 431 20.97 -33.18 -8.32
C ALA A 431 21.39 -31.74 -8.70
N LEU A 432 20.64 -31.09 -9.59
CA LEU A 432 20.92 -29.71 -10.03
C LEU A 432 20.84 -28.71 -8.86
N SER A 433 19.85 -28.87 -7.98
CA SER A 433 19.68 -28.00 -6.82
C SER A 433 20.83 -28.14 -5.83
N LEU A 434 21.29 -29.37 -5.57
CA LEU A 434 22.42 -29.62 -4.67
C LEU A 434 23.75 -29.10 -5.24
N ASP A 435 23.96 -29.22 -6.55
CA ASP A 435 25.15 -28.69 -7.21
C ASP A 435 25.16 -27.16 -7.14
N PHE A 436 24.02 -26.51 -7.40
CA PHE A 436 23.87 -25.06 -7.25
C PHE A 436 24.21 -24.58 -5.82
N LEU A 437 23.62 -25.21 -4.80
CA LEU A 437 23.85 -24.82 -3.40
C LEU A 437 25.33 -24.91 -3.03
N LYS A 438 26.03 -25.97 -3.45
CA LYS A 438 27.45 -26.18 -3.15
C LYS A 438 28.36 -25.20 -3.87
N ASP A 439 28.13 -24.99 -5.17
CA ASP A 439 29.00 -24.14 -5.99
C ASP A 439 28.87 -22.67 -5.58
N TYR A 440 27.65 -22.23 -5.27
CA TYR A 440 27.42 -20.85 -4.84
C TYR A 440 28.01 -20.56 -3.46
N SER A 441 27.84 -21.47 -2.48
CA SER A 441 28.45 -21.33 -1.15
C SER A 441 29.98 -21.18 -1.21
N ARG A 442 30.67 -21.98 -2.05
CA ARG A 442 32.12 -21.86 -2.23
C ARG A 442 32.54 -20.54 -2.87
N SER A 443 31.73 -20.01 -3.80
CA SER A 443 32.06 -18.75 -4.48
C SER A 443 32.05 -17.56 -3.51
N ILE A 444 31.14 -17.54 -2.54
CA ILE A 444 31.05 -16.50 -1.50
C ILE A 444 32.24 -16.60 -0.54
N GLU A 445 32.57 -17.81 -0.05
CA GLU A 445 33.70 -18.02 0.88
C GLU A 445 35.03 -17.54 0.29
N SER A 446 35.25 -17.70 -1.03
CA SER A 446 36.49 -17.28 -1.69
C SER A 446 36.69 -15.76 -1.83
N VAL A 447 35.63 -14.96 -1.63
CA VAL A 447 35.67 -13.48 -1.72
C VAL A 447 35.91 -12.86 -0.35
N ALA A 448 35.40 -13.48 0.73
CA ALA A 448 35.55 -13.02 2.11
C ALA A 448 37.02 -13.05 2.62
N ASP A 449 37.88 -13.91 2.06
CA ASP A 449 39.28 -14.06 2.46
C ASP A 449 40.22 -12.92 1.97
N ILE A 450 39.70 -11.84 1.35
CA ILE A 450 40.51 -10.74 0.78
C ILE A 450 40.63 -9.51 1.73
N GLU A 451 39.88 -9.45 2.85
CA GLU A 451 39.68 -8.22 3.65
C GLU A 451 40.64 -8.02 4.87
N ASP A 452 41.85 -8.58 4.85
CA ASP A 452 42.75 -8.72 6.02
C ASP A 452 43.53 -7.44 6.42
N GLY A 453 42.92 -6.24 6.33
CA GLY A 453 43.63 -4.96 6.54
C GLY A 453 42.82 -3.77 7.08
N LEU A 454 41.60 -3.98 7.58
CA LEU A 454 40.72 -2.92 8.09
C LEU A 454 40.88 -2.73 9.61
N ALA A 455 40.72 -1.50 10.10
CA ALA A 455 40.76 -1.20 11.54
C ALA A 455 39.53 -1.78 12.24
N GLU A 456 39.73 -2.55 13.33
CA GLU A 456 38.65 -3.20 14.07
C GLU A 456 37.84 -2.23 14.95
N GLU A 457 38.43 -1.10 15.38
CA GLU A 457 37.82 -0.12 16.29
C GLU A 457 38.14 1.34 15.90
N PRO A 458 37.25 2.30 16.20
CA PRO A 458 37.50 3.73 16.00
C PRO A 458 38.56 4.26 16.99
N PRO A 459 39.15 5.44 16.75
CA PRO A 459 40.03 6.06 17.74
C PRO A 459 39.27 6.44 19.01
N GLU A 460 39.80 6.07 20.18
CA GLU A 460 39.18 6.37 21.49
C GLU A 460 39.50 7.78 22.00
N GLU A 461 40.67 8.31 21.67
CA GLU A 461 41.12 9.59 22.21
C GLU A 461 40.20 10.74 21.74
N SER A 462 39.64 11.48 22.69
CA SER A 462 38.67 12.58 22.46
C SER A 462 37.32 12.15 21.87
N LEU A 463 37.03 10.86 21.74
CA LEU A 463 35.71 10.36 21.35
C LEU A 463 34.74 10.56 22.52
N VAL A 464 33.66 11.32 22.31
CA VAL A 464 32.70 11.68 23.36
C VAL A 464 31.26 11.31 23.06
N LEU A 465 31.02 10.76 21.87
CA LEU A 465 29.73 10.22 21.46
C LEU A 465 29.97 9.17 20.38
N TRP A 466 29.45 7.98 20.62
CA TRP A 466 29.49 6.85 19.71
C TRP A 466 28.11 6.22 19.63
N LEU A 467 27.40 6.49 18.53
CA LEU A 467 26.06 5.97 18.28
C LEU A 467 26.12 4.87 17.22
N ARG A 468 25.59 3.71 17.56
CA ARG A 468 25.57 2.51 16.70
C ARG A 468 24.16 2.02 16.50
N ALA A 469 23.65 2.00 15.28
CA ALA A 469 22.29 1.52 15.03
C ALA A 469 22.14 0.01 15.29
N ASP A 470 23.26 -0.72 15.34
CA ASP A 470 23.35 -2.14 15.63
C ASP A 470 23.60 -2.47 17.12
N ALA A 471 23.70 -1.47 17.99
CA ALA A 471 23.91 -1.66 19.43
C ALA A 471 23.03 -0.69 20.26
N GLU A 472 22.38 -1.21 21.29
CA GLU A 472 21.64 -0.42 22.29
C GLU A 472 20.60 0.58 21.72
N VAL A 473 19.89 0.18 20.65
CA VAL A 473 18.71 0.86 20.13
C VAL A 473 17.45 0.21 20.70
N PHE A 474 16.57 1.01 21.31
CA PHE A 474 15.31 0.53 21.86
C PHE A 474 14.15 0.96 20.98
N SER A 475 13.29 0.00 20.64
CA SER A 475 12.03 0.24 19.93
C SER A 475 10.83 -0.24 20.73
N ASP A 476 9.67 0.35 20.49
CA ASP A 476 8.42 -0.06 21.17
C ASP A 476 7.91 -1.46 20.73
N ASP A 477 8.41 -1.99 19.61
CA ASP A 477 8.02 -3.29 19.06
C ASP A 477 9.17 -4.30 19.15
N ASP A 478 8.97 -5.41 19.87
CA ASP A 478 9.95 -6.50 20.06
C ASP A 478 10.18 -7.34 18.78
N ASN A 479 9.40 -7.12 17.72
CA ASN A 479 9.41 -7.92 16.50
C ASN A 479 10.17 -7.22 15.35
N LEU A 480 11.47 -7.05 15.55
CA LEU A 480 12.40 -6.36 14.63
C LEU A 480 12.47 -6.97 13.22
N ALA A 481 12.18 -8.27 13.09
CA ALA A 481 12.43 -9.04 11.87
C ALA A 481 11.48 -8.76 10.70
N THR A 482 10.35 -8.07 10.90
CA THR A 482 9.33 -7.93 9.84
C THR A 482 8.80 -6.52 9.56
N HIS A 483 8.87 -5.57 10.50
CA HIS A 483 8.18 -4.28 10.33
C HIS A 483 8.99 -3.02 10.68
N GLY A 484 10.20 -3.16 11.23
CA GLY A 484 10.99 -2.01 11.71
C GLY A 484 10.34 -1.33 12.93
N GLY A 485 11.10 -1.16 14.00
CA GLY A 485 10.57 -0.63 15.26
C GLY A 485 10.69 0.89 15.34
N SER A 486 9.65 1.59 15.82
CA SER A 486 9.75 3.01 16.17
C SER A 486 10.80 3.20 17.27
N VAL A 487 11.91 3.89 16.96
CA VAL A 487 13.03 4.09 17.88
C VAL A 487 12.62 5.03 19.01
N SER A 488 12.56 4.50 20.23
CA SER A 488 12.29 5.28 21.43
C SER A 488 13.58 5.87 22.01
N LYS A 489 14.70 5.13 21.93
CA LYS A 489 16.01 5.51 22.46
C LYS A 489 17.15 4.98 21.61
N TRP A 490 18.24 5.75 21.54
CA TRP A 490 19.53 5.36 20.99
C TRP A 490 20.62 5.73 21.99
N LEU A 491 21.33 4.73 22.54
CA LEU A 491 22.31 4.96 23.60
C LEU A 491 23.72 5.16 23.05
N ASP A 492 24.47 6.06 23.69
CA ASP A 492 25.89 6.29 23.48
C ASP A 492 26.72 5.10 23.99
N GLN A 493 27.74 4.72 23.23
CA GLN A 493 28.61 3.55 23.47
C GLN A 493 30.01 3.94 23.96
N THR A 494 30.24 5.19 24.38
CA THR A 494 31.53 5.61 24.93
C THR A 494 31.78 5.11 26.36
N ASP A 495 33.01 4.66 26.66
CA ASP A 495 33.43 4.18 27.98
C ASP A 495 33.60 5.35 28.98
N GLY A 496 32.50 5.87 29.53
CA GLY A 496 32.50 6.93 30.56
C GLY A 496 31.96 6.46 31.91
N GLU A 497 32.59 6.90 33.02
CA GLU A 497 32.19 6.55 34.42
C GLU A 497 30.83 7.15 34.88
N ASP A 498 30.12 7.90 34.04
CA ASP A 498 28.81 8.49 34.36
C ASP A 498 27.70 7.81 33.54
N ASP A 499 27.13 6.73 34.10
CA ASP A 499 26.04 5.87 33.59
C ASP A 499 24.70 6.60 33.22
N GLN A 500 24.66 7.95 33.16
CA GLN A 500 23.42 8.72 32.94
C GLN A 500 23.44 9.73 31.79
N LEU A 501 24.49 9.77 30.98
CA LEU A 501 24.65 10.87 30.01
C LEU A 501 24.71 10.33 28.57
N ASN A 502 23.79 10.86 27.74
CA ASN A 502 23.64 10.72 26.29
C ASN A 502 22.59 9.70 25.78
N GLU A 503 21.38 9.69 26.36
CA GLU A 503 20.20 9.10 25.69
C GLU A 503 19.70 10.02 24.57
N PHE A 504 19.75 9.54 23.33
CA PHE A 504 19.09 10.18 22.20
C PHE A 504 17.64 9.69 22.09
N ALA A 505 16.68 10.57 22.30
CA ALA A 505 15.27 10.20 22.34
C ALA A 505 14.37 11.18 21.58
N GLN A 506 13.16 10.69 21.28
CA GLN A 506 12.07 11.50 20.75
C GLN A 506 10.78 11.15 21.50
N THR A 507 10.19 12.15 22.16
CA THR A 507 9.06 11.93 23.07
C THR A 507 7.75 11.74 22.31
N ASP A 508 7.60 12.34 21.13
CA ASP A 508 6.44 12.14 20.27
C ASP A 508 6.59 10.87 19.43
N LYS A 509 5.75 9.87 19.71
CA LYS A 509 5.77 8.57 19.02
C LYS A 509 5.60 8.69 17.50
N VAL A 510 4.83 9.67 17.01
CA VAL A 510 4.59 9.86 15.58
C VAL A 510 5.82 10.45 14.87
N ARG A 511 6.74 11.05 15.63
CA ARG A 511 7.95 11.71 15.14
C ARG A 511 9.21 10.88 15.36
N ARG A 512 9.11 9.64 15.81
CA ARG A 512 10.29 8.79 16.02
C ARG A 512 10.80 8.23 14.69
N PRO A 513 12.12 8.16 14.46
CA PRO A 513 12.65 7.42 13.33
C PRO A 513 12.41 5.91 13.52
N THR A 514 12.64 5.12 12.47
CA THR A 514 12.37 3.67 12.48
C THR A 514 13.67 2.89 12.38
N LEU A 515 13.87 1.90 13.24
CA LEU A 515 14.98 0.96 13.14
C LEU A 515 14.67 -0.04 12.04
N LEU A 516 15.52 -0.10 11.03
CA LEU A 516 15.46 -1.09 9.96
C LEU A 516 16.61 -2.06 10.09
N SER A 517 16.27 -3.34 10.20
CA SER A 517 17.23 -4.43 10.17
C SER A 517 17.01 -5.28 8.92
N GLY A 518 18.07 -5.92 8.44
CA GLY A 518 18.01 -6.84 7.31
C GLY A 518 18.83 -6.38 6.10
N ARG A 519 19.24 -7.38 5.31
CA ARG A 519 20.19 -7.27 4.20
C ARG A 519 19.83 -6.25 3.11
N PHE A 520 18.56 -5.91 2.94
CA PHE A 520 18.10 -4.96 1.92
C PHE A 520 17.92 -3.53 2.40
N ASN A 521 18.46 -3.19 3.57
CA ASN A 521 18.52 -1.79 3.99
C ASN A 521 19.52 -0.97 3.15
N GLY A 522 20.31 -1.63 2.30
CA GLY A 522 21.31 -1.04 1.41
C GLY A 522 22.44 -0.34 2.15
N MET A 523 22.75 -0.78 3.37
CA MET A 523 23.87 -0.36 4.21
C MET A 523 24.55 -1.59 4.83
N SER A 524 24.94 -2.54 3.98
CA SER A 524 25.62 -3.78 4.37
C SER A 524 24.83 -4.64 5.35
N GLY A 525 23.50 -4.59 5.32
CA GLY A 525 22.62 -5.43 6.14
C GLY A 525 22.64 -5.21 7.65
N LEU A 526 23.61 -4.45 8.18
CA LEU A 526 23.69 -4.02 9.56
C LEU A 526 22.50 -3.10 9.90
N PRO A 527 21.86 -3.21 11.07
CA PRO A 527 20.74 -2.35 11.44
C PRO A 527 21.03 -0.85 11.23
N VAL A 528 20.04 -0.11 10.71
CA VAL A 528 20.12 1.34 10.46
C VAL A 528 18.91 2.07 11.03
N ILE A 529 19.08 3.34 11.39
CA ILE A 529 17.98 4.20 11.81
C ILE A 529 17.52 5.03 10.61
N ARG A 530 16.28 4.78 10.16
CA ARG A 530 15.63 5.47 9.05
C ARG A 530 14.90 6.73 9.52
N PHE A 531 15.26 7.83 8.88
CA PHE A 531 14.60 9.13 8.94
C PHE A 531 13.83 9.33 7.64
N SER A 532 12.50 9.45 7.71
CA SER A 532 11.63 9.49 6.52
C SER A 532 11.34 10.91 5.97
N GLY A 533 12.09 11.92 6.44
CA GLY A 533 11.82 13.33 6.14
C GLY A 533 10.43 13.80 6.59
N GLY A 534 10.11 15.09 6.36
CA GLY A 534 8.81 15.64 6.74
C GLY A 534 8.81 17.16 6.90
N ALA A 535 7.62 17.76 6.94
CA ALA A 535 7.46 19.16 7.33
C ALA A 535 7.37 19.28 8.86
N PHE A 536 7.89 20.38 9.42
CA PHE A 536 7.86 20.63 10.87
C PHE A 536 6.44 20.49 11.45
N GLY A 537 6.30 19.77 12.55
CA GLY A 537 5.04 19.49 13.24
C GLY A 537 4.22 18.33 12.68
N THR A 538 4.68 17.64 11.62
CA THR A 538 3.88 16.58 10.95
C THR A 538 4.56 15.21 10.91
N SER A 539 5.88 15.14 10.70
CA SER A 539 6.64 13.88 10.55
C SER A 539 8.13 14.14 10.84
N ASP A 540 8.40 14.71 12.01
CA ASP A 540 9.71 15.29 12.33
C ASP A 540 10.65 14.23 12.89
N HIS A 541 11.03 13.25 12.07
CA HIS A 541 11.95 12.19 12.47
C HIS A 541 13.30 12.79 12.85
N LEU A 542 13.57 12.91 14.15
CA LEU A 542 14.83 13.39 14.72
C LEU A 542 15.00 12.84 16.14
N LEU A 543 16.25 12.66 16.57
CA LEU A 543 16.60 12.29 17.94
C LEU A 543 17.46 13.38 18.57
N VAL A 544 17.17 13.72 19.83
CA VAL A 544 17.88 14.76 20.59
C VAL A 544 18.41 14.17 21.89
N THR A 545 19.60 14.59 22.30
CA THR A 545 20.11 14.39 23.66
C THR A 545 20.06 15.69 24.45
N PRO A 546 19.79 15.66 25.76
CA PRO A 546 19.95 16.81 26.64
C PRO A 546 21.37 17.40 26.57
N HIS A 547 21.52 18.63 27.09
CA HIS A 547 22.84 19.19 27.29
C HIS A 547 23.71 18.31 28.18
N HIS A 548 24.90 17.98 27.70
CA HIS A 548 25.99 17.46 28.52
C HIS A 548 27.31 18.22 28.31
N GLU A 549 28.18 18.25 29.34
CA GLU A 549 29.47 18.96 29.29
C GLU A 549 30.50 18.23 28.42
N SER A 550 30.48 16.89 28.35
CA SER A 550 31.44 16.11 27.52
C SER A 550 31.30 16.41 26.03
N LEU A 551 30.09 16.79 25.58
CA LEU A 551 29.78 17.13 24.19
C LEU A 551 30.27 18.52 23.79
N ASN A 552 30.96 19.25 24.67
CA ASN A 552 31.56 20.54 24.35
C ASN A 552 32.92 20.36 23.69
N ALA A 553 33.05 20.86 22.46
CA ALA A 553 34.31 20.91 21.76
C ALA A 553 35.25 21.97 22.34
N ASN A 554 36.53 21.61 22.51
CA ASN A 554 37.58 22.49 23.01
C ASN A 554 38.64 22.71 21.93
N ASN A 555 38.61 23.87 21.27
CA ASN A 555 39.56 24.26 20.21
C ASN A 555 39.59 23.35 18.97
N GLY A 556 38.65 22.40 18.83
CA GLY A 556 38.41 21.66 17.59
C GLY A 556 37.38 20.57 17.72
N TYR A 557 37.02 19.94 16.61
CA TYR A 557 36.09 18.81 16.59
C TYR A 557 36.33 17.92 15.37
N ALA A 558 35.85 16.69 15.44
CA ALA A 558 35.67 15.84 14.27
C ALA A 558 34.34 15.09 14.38
N ILE A 559 33.71 14.84 13.23
CA ILE A 559 32.50 14.04 13.09
C ILE A 559 32.75 13.03 11.98
N ALA A 560 32.44 11.77 12.25
CA ALA A 560 32.50 10.70 11.25
C ALA A 560 31.20 9.90 11.30
N THR A 561 30.54 9.68 10.15
CA THR A 561 29.24 8.98 10.13
C THR A 561 29.05 8.17 8.87
N SER A 562 28.37 7.02 8.99
CA SER A 562 27.88 6.23 7.87
C SER A 562 26.41 6.58 7.59
N VAL A 563 26.14 6.98 6.35
CA VAL A 563 24.82 7.49 5.95
C VAL A 563 24.46 7.06 4.54
N ARG A 564 23.17 6.87 4.29
CA ARG A 564 22.58 6.71 2.95
C ARG A 564 21.40 7.65 2.80
N PHE A 565 21.44 8.57 1.84
CA PHE A 565 20.29 9.44 1.55
C PHE A 565 19.25 8.68 0.71
N ASN A 566 17.96 9.00 0.88
CA ASN A 566 16.82 8.34 0.23
C ASN A 566 15.96 9.35 -0.57
N GLY A 567 16.58 10.37 -1.17
CA GLY A 567 15.90 11.39 -1.95
C GLY A 567 16.86 12.38 -2.65
N LYS A 568 16.40 12.96 -3.77
CA LYS A 568 17.21 13.79 -4.70
C LYS A 568 17.61 15.18 -4.19
N GLY A 569 17.77 15.39 -2.88
CA GLY A 569 18.26 16.65 -2.31
C GLY A 569 17.48 17.88 -2.77
N ASN A 570 16.14 17.82 -2.81
CA ASN A 570 15.31 18.98 -3.16
C ASN A 570 15.02 19.91 -1.97
N ARG A 571 15.54 19.55 -0.80
CA ARG A 571 15.46 20.25 0.48
C ARG A 571 16.84 20.20 1.15
N ASN A 572 17.03 21.00 2.20
CA ASN A 572 18.21 20.80 3.05
C ASN A 572 17.90 19.67 4.03
N GLU A 573 18.85 18.74 4.17
CA GLU A 573 18.69 17.52 4.95
C GLU A 573 19.84 17.42 5.96
N PRO A 574 19.67 17.96 7.18
CA PRO A 574 20.70 17.94 8.22
C PRO A 574 20.87 16.54 8.82
N VAL A 575 22.11 16.04 8.83
CA VAL A 575 22.47 14.75 9.43
C VAL A 575 22.78 14.92 10.92
N PHE A 576 23.68 15.86 11.24
CA PHE A 576 24.13 16.14 12.59
C PHE A 576 24.13 17.64 12.86
N VAL A 577 23.58 18.05 14.01
CA VAL A 577 23.48 19.44 14.44
C VAL A 577 23.87 19.56 15.92
N LYS A 578 24.83 20.43 16.21
CA LYS A 578 25.19 20.81 17.59
C LYS A 578 24.65 22.20 17.93
N VAL A 579 23.83 22.27 18.98
CA VAL A 579 23.06 23.47 19.36
C VAL A 579 23.74 24.23 20.52
N ARG A 580 23.43 25.54 20.65
CA ARG A 580 23.80 26.40 21.79
C ARG A 580 22.72 26.36 22.88
N ASN A 581 23.10 26.37 24.16
CA ASN A 581 22.16 26.48 25.27
C ASN A 581 21.48 27.88 25.30
N GLY A 582 20.16 27.94 25.51
CA GLY A 582 19.42 29.21 25.68
C GLY A 582 18.16 29.46 24.83
N GLY A 583 17.60 28.45 24.16
CA GLY A 583 16.21 28.49 23.66
C GLY A 583 15.95 29.23 22.34
N ASN A 584 16.99 29.67 21.63
CA ASN A 584 16.90 30.03 20.21
C ASN A 584 18.06 29.33 19.50
N ASP A 585 17.76 28.34 18.64
CA ASP A 585 18.74 27.49 17.93
C ASP A 585 19.58 28.27 16.93
N ILE A 586 20.47 29.17 17.37
CA ILE A 586 21.63 29.49 16.56
C ILE A 586 22.54 28.26 16.68
N ALA A 587 22.41 27.28 15.78
CA ALA A 587 23.32 26.13 15.75
C ALA A 587 24.77 26.64 15.70
N CYS A 588 25.60 26.19 16.64
CA CYS A 588 26.86 26.88 16.96
C CYS A 588 28.07 26.25 16.26
N ILE A 589 28.12 24.92 16.12
CA ILE A 589 29.43 24.26 15.90
C ILE A 589 29.57 23.66 14.51
N SER A 590 28.60 22.85 14.06
CA SER A 590 28.75 22.08 12.83
C SER A 590 27.40 21.56 12.35
N VAL A 591 27.07 21.83 11.09
CA VAL A 591 25.93 21.23 10.39
C VAL A 591 26.46 20.47 9.20
N ILE A 592 26.48 19.14 9.28
CA ILE A 592 26.65 18.27 8.11
C ILE A 592 25.27 18.09 7.49
N ARG A 593 25.13 18.47 6.22
CA ARG A 593 23.85 18.36 5.51
C ARG A 593 24.03 18.09 4.02
N MET A 594 23.02 17.45 3.43
CA MET A 594 22.80 17.53 1.99
C MET A 594 22.02 18.81 1.68
N ALA A 595 22.49 19.60 0.72
CA ALA A 595 21.87 20.85 0.29
C ALA A 595 20.80 20.61 -0.79
N LYS A 596 19.99 21.64 -1.07
CA LYS A 596 18.93 21.66 -2.11
C LYS A 596 19.41 21.37 -3.55
N ASP A 597 20.71 21.33 -3.78
CA ASP A 597 21.33 21.00 -5.07
C ASP A 597 22.04 19.62 -5.07
N GLY A 598 21.86 18.83 -4.00
CA GLY A 598 22.44 17.51 -3.82
C GLY A 598 23.90 17.51 -3.36
N ARG A 599 24.55 18.67 -3.18
CA ARG A 599 25.91 18.73 -2.64
C ARG A 599 25.91 18.53 -1.12
N LEU A 600 26.93 17.86 -0.60
CA LEU A 600 27.17 17.85 0.84
C LEU A 600 27.82 19.15 1.25
N ALA A 601 27.40 19.66 2.40
CA ALA A 601 27.92 20.89 2.97
C ALA A 601 28.20 20.72 4.45
N ILE A 602 29.30 21.32 4.90
CA ILE A 602 29.53 21.62 6.30
C ILE A 602 29.56 23.13 6.53
N GLY A 603 28.83 23.58 7.56
CA GLY A 603 28.84 24.97 8.00
C GLY A 603 29.05 25.08 9.50
N GLN A 604 29.70 26.15 9.93
CA GLN A 604 30.00 26.45 11.33
C GLN A 604 29.83 27.95 11.63
N ASN A 605 29.67 28.28 12.92
CA ASN A 605 29.62 29.66 13.38
C ASN A 605 31.01 30.12 13.85
N ILE A 606 31.48 31.24 13.31
CA ILE A 606 32.77 31.85 13.60
C ILE A 606 32.52 33.26 14.12
N ASP A 607 33.06 33.58 15.30
CA ASP A 607 32.92 34.89 15.96
C ASP A 607 31.47 35.38 16.10
N GLY A 608 30.52 34.45 16.30
CA GLY A 608 29.09 34.74 16.44
C GLY A 608 28.34 34.94 15.12
N GLN A 609 28.97 34.73 13.96
CA GLN A 609 28.33 34.78 12.63
C GLN A 609 28.48 33.46 11.88
N TRP A 610 27.52 33.14 11.02
CA TRP A 610 27.65 31.99 10.11
C TRP A 610 28.70 32.29 9.05
N GLY A 611 29.77 31.49 9.03
CA GLY A 611 30.77 31.54 7.96
C GLY A 611 30.22 30.96 6.64
N ASP A 612 30.97 31.15 5.56
CA ASP A 612 30.72 30.46 4.30
C ASP A 612 30.78 28.94 4.52
N ARG A 613 29.87 28.21 3.87
CA ARG A 613 29.81 26.75 3.97
C ARG A 613 30.82 26.13 3.01
N LEU A 614 31.51 25.09 3.47
CA LEU A 614 32.33 24.25 2.62
C LEU A 614 31.42 23.23 1.93
N PHE A 615 31.43 23.21 0.60
CA PHE A 615 30.63 22.28 -0.20
C PHE A 615 31.53 21.27 -0.92
N THR A 616 31.01 20.07 -1.14
CA THR A 616 31.57 19.15 -2.13
C THR A 616 31.56 19.76 -3.53
N PRO A 617 32.48 19.38 -4.43
CA PRO A 617 32.55 19.93 -5.78
C PRO A 617 31.36 19.53 -6.65
N ALA A 618 30.72 18.40 -6.35
CA ALA A 618 29.57 17.85 -7.07
C ALA A 618 28.54 17.28 -6.09
N ALA A 619 27.33 17.01 -6.60
CA ALA A 619 26.28 16.34 -5.85
C ALA A 619 26.71 14.91 -5.51
N VAL A 620 26.37 14.45 -4.31
CA VAL A 620 26.61 13.06 -3.91
C VAL A 620 25.52 12.14 -4.47
N PRO A 621 25.83 10.86 -4.74
CA PRO A 621 24.84 9.91 -5.23
C PRO A 621 23.77 9.61 -4.18
N ASP A 622 22.52 9.54 -4.63
CA ASP A 622 21.35 9.18 -3.82
C ASP A 622 21.23 7.64 -3.73
N GLY A 623 20.75 7.12 -2.60
CA GLY A 623 20.58 5.69 -2.36
C GLY A 623 21.87 4.88 -2.21
N VAL A 624 23.04 5.54 -2.12
CA VAL A 624 24.36 4.89 -1.97
C VAL A 624 24.89 5.10 -0.55
N PRO A 625 25.45 4.07 0.11
CA PRO A 625 26.19 4.22 1.37
C PRO A 625 27.39 5.14 1.23
N LEU A 626 27.48 6.10 2.14
CA LEU A 626 28.56 7.07 2.24
C LEU A 626 29.16 7.04 3.64
N VAL A 627 30.48 7.16 3.72
CA VAL A 627 31.18 7.57 4.93
C VAL A 627 31.52 9.05 4.77
N ILE A 628 31.00 9.87 5.68
CA ILE A 628 31.26 11.31 5.71
C ILE A 628 32.10 11.62 6.93
N THR A 629 33.24 12.25 6.72
CA THR A 629 34.09 12.77 7.79
C THR A 629 34.27 14.26 7.64
N ALA A 630 34.16 14.98 8.75
CA ALA A 630 34.38 16.40 8.78
C ALA A 630 35.17 16.79 10.02
N ARG A 631 36.18 17.62 9.85
CA ARG A 631 37.14 17.95 10.90
C ARG A 631 37.46 19.43 10.91
N TRP A 632 37.48 20.03 12.08
CA TRP A 632 38.09 21.34 12.32
C TRP A 632 39.32 21.20 13.21
N ARG A 633 40.47 21.60 12.69
CA ARG A 633 41.75 21.61 13.42
C ARG A 633 42.64 22.72 12.88
N ASP A 634 43.31 23.46 13.76
CA ASP A 634 44.32 24.46 13.38
C ASP A 634 43.84 25.49 12.33
N ASN A 635 42.61 26.01 12.50
CA ASN A 635 41.93 26.94 11.59
C ASN A 635 41.59 26.39 10.19
N LYS A 636 41.64 25.07 10.04
CA LYS A 636 41.32 24.36 8.80
C LYS A 636 40.05 23.53 8.98
N LEU A 637 39.09 23.71 8.09
CA LEU A 637 37.89 22.89 7.96
C LEU A 637 38.08 21.90 6.82
N ASP A 638 38.07 20.61 7.14
CA ASP A 638 38.14 19.50 6.19
C ASP A 638 36.77 18.82 6.08
N LEU A 639 36.38 18.43 4.88
CA LEU A 639 35.23 17.56 4.59
C LEU A 639 35.66 16.50 3.58
N HIS A 640 35.50 15.24 3.97
CA HIS A 640 35.83 14.09 3.15
C HIS A 640 34.62 13.14 3.05
N VAL A 641 34.43 12.59 1.86
CA VAL A 641 33.26 11.77 1.51
C VAL A 641 33.75 10.59 0.69
N VAL A 642 33.52 9.40 1.22
CA VAL A 642 33.88 8.12 0.60
C VAL A 642 32.64 7.31 0.32
N SER A 643 32.59 6.67 -0.84
CA SER A 643 31.63 5.63 -1.17
C SER A 643 32.35 4.32 -1.42
N ARG A 644 31.58 3.26 -1.67
CA ARG A 644 32.11 1.96 -2.11
C ARG A 644 33.01 2.06 -3.35
N GLU A 645 32.74 3.01 -4.23
CA GLU A 645 33.51 3.21 -5.48
C GLU A 645 34.80 4.01 -5.27
N GLY A 646 35.03 4.52 -4.05
CA GLY A 646 36.20 5.29 -3.67
C GLY A 646 35.86 6.70 -3.15
N GLU A 647 36.87 7.57 -3.13
CA GLU A 647 36.71 8.96 -2.69
C GLU A 647 35.83 9.75 -3.68
N LEU A 648 34.75 10.33 -3.16
CA LEU A 648 33.86 11.21 -3.91
C LEU A 648 34.25 12.68 -3.76
N ALA A 649 34.73 13.08 -2.58
CA ALA A 649 35.17 14.43 -2.30
C ALA A 649 36.21 14.46 -1.18
N SER A 650 37.24 15.28 -1.37
CA SER A 650 38.19 15.70 -0.34
C SER A 650 38.39 17.20 -0.49
N VAL A 651 37.75 17.99 0.36
CA VAL A 651 37.78 19.45 0.28
C VAL A 651 38.17 20.05 1.62
N SER A 652 38.91 21.15 1.54
CA SER A 652 39.38 21.88 2.71
C SER A 652 39.29 23.38 2.50
N THR A 653 39.09 24.14 3.57
CA THR A 653 39.24 25.60 3.56
C THR A 653 39.87 26.08 4.87
N GLU A 654 40.67 27.14 4.78
CA GLU A 654 41.11 27.88 5.96
C GLU A 654 40.02 28.90 6.32
N LEU A 655 39.68 29.01 7.60
CA LEU A 655 38.74 30.02 8.09
C LEU A 655 39.41 30.80 9.22
N GLU A 656 39.35 32.14 9.16
CA GLU A 656 39.88 33.01 10.21
C GLU A 656 38.81 33.31 11.26
N GLY A 657 39.17 33.24 12.55
CA GLY A 657 38.29 33.57 13.68
C GLY A 657 38.23 32.45 14.73
N GLN A 658 37.47 32.66 15.81
CA GLN A 658 37.23 31.63 16.81
C GLN A 658 35.88 30.96 16.58
N ILE A 659 35.85 29.62 16.60
CA ILE A 659 34.58 28.89 16.60
C ILE A 659 33.87 29.17 17.92
N ASP A 660 32.61 29.57 17.83
CA ASP A 660 31.75 29.71 18.99
C ASP A 660 31.21 28.34 19.41
N PHE A 661 31.97 27.63 20.25
CA PHE A 661 31.60 26.32 20.75
C PHE A 661 30.39 26.33 21.71
N GLY A 662 29.95 27.51 22.16
CA GLY A 662 28.87 27.66 23.15
C GLY A 662 29.17 27.04 24.52
N VAL A 663 28.18 27.06 25.42
CA VAL A 663 28.19 26.35 26.71
C VAL A 663 27.10 25.28 26.62
N GLY A 664 27.51 24.04 26.37
CA GLY A 664 26.72 22.93 25.81
C GLY A 664 25.22 23.10 25.61
N GLY A 665 24.81 23.22 24.35
CA GLY A 665 23.45 22.84 23.97
C GLY A 665 23.35 21.38 23.59
N GLU A 666 22.13 21.00 23.23
CA GLU A 666 21.74 19.67 22.77
C GLU A 666 22.47 19.27 21.48
N VAL A 667 22.55 17.96 21.23
CA VAL A 667 22.90 17.40 19.91
C VAL A 667 21.63 16.83 19.30
N SER A 668 21.41 17.12 18.02
CA SER A 668 20.29 16.60 17.25
C SER A 668 20.78 15.84 16.02
N VAL A 669 20.18 14.68 15.80
CA VAL A 669 20.42 13.80 14.64
C VAL A 669 19.15 13.73 13.80
N GLY A 670 19.28 13.92 12.49
CA GLY A 670 18.17 13.86 11.53
C GLY A 670 17.39 15.16 11.30
N GLY A 671 17.71 16.24 12.01
CA GLY A 671 17.08 17.55 11.79
C GLY A 671 17.39 18.62 12.83
N TYR A 672 16.77 19.80 12.68
CA TYR A 672 16.85 20.92 13.63
C TYR A 672 15.80 20.78 14.76
N THR A 673 16.14 21.21 15.97
CA THR A 673 15.34 21.05 17.20
C THR A 673 14.08 21.93 17.27
N ALA A 674 14.11 23.22 16.91
CA ALA A 674 12.89 24.06 16.83
C ALA A 674 13.02 25.42 16.11
N ALA A 675 14.17 26.10 16.10
CA ALA A 675 14.22 27.55 15.85
C ALA A 675 14.54 28.00 14.41
N PHE A 676 14.82 27.09 13.48
CA PHE A 676 15.22 27.45 12.10
C PHE A 676 14.26 27.02 10.98
N SER A 677 13.20 26.27 11.26
CA SER A 677 12.43 25.63 10.20
C SER A 677 11.00 26.15 10.09
N ASP A 678 10.83 27.32 9.48
CA ASP A 678 9.57 27.64 8.79
C ASP A 678 9.34 26.65 7.61
N ASP A 679 10.41 26.02 7.10
CA ASP A 679 10.44 25.14 5.91
C ASP A 679 10.54 23.62 6.20
N GLY A 680 10.60 23.19 7.46
CA GLY A 680 10.65 21.75 7.79
C GLY A 680 11.85 20.98 7.20
N GLU A 681 13.07 21.48 7.37
CA GLU A 681 14.29 20.81 6.90
C GLU A 681 14.62 19.59 7.79
N ARG A 682 14.42 18.38 7.24
CA ARG A 682 14.58 17.08 7.92
C ARG A 682 15.30 16.10 7.01
N MET A 683 16.11 15.23 7.60
CA MET A 683 16.80 14.19 6.86
C MET A 683 15.81 13.18 6.28
N ASN A 684 16.00 12.84 5.02
CA ASN A 684 15.38 11.69 4.40
C ASN A 684 16.47 10.68 4.02
N GLY A 685 16.77 9.75 4.92
CA GLY A 685 17.91 8.86 4.80
C GLY A 685 18.05 7.90 5.97
N ASP A 686 19.08 7.07 5.90
CA ASP A 686 19.42 6.04 6.88
C ASP A 686 20.78 6.39 7.51
N ILE A 687 20.89 6.29 8.83
CA ILE A 687 22.17 6.43 9.56
C ILE A 687 22.51 5.08 10.20
N GLY A 688 23.73 4.59 9.96
CA GLY A 688 24.25 3.37 10.57
C GLY A 688 25.02 3.64 11.85
N GLU A 689 25.98 4.55 11.77
CA GLU A 689 26.90 4.83 12.88
C GLU A 689 27.35 6.29 12.86
N LEU A 690 27.54 6.87 14.04
CA LEU A 690 27.97 8.25 14.22
C LEU A 690 28.98 8.37 15.36
N LEU A 691 30.12 8.98 15.04
CA LEU A 691 31.22 9.27 15.93
C LEU A 691 31.37 10.79 16.03
N TYR A 692 31.46 11.32 17.26
CA TYR A 692 31.77 12.72 17.49
C TYR A 692 32.90 12.89 18.50
N PHE A 693 33.90 13.66 18.07
CA PHE A 693 35.11 13.97 18.81
C PHE A 693 35.07 15.43 19.27
N ASN A 694 35.34 15.66 20.56
CA ASN A 694 35.35 17.01 21.13
C ASN A 694 36.67 17.78 20.94
N SER A 695 37.57 17.24 20.12
CA SER A 695 38.82 17.86 19.70
C SER A 695 39.04 17.62 18.21
N GLY A 696 39.93 18.42 17.59
CA GLY A 696 40.34 18.19 16.22
C GLY A 696 41.36 17.06 16.16
N ILE A 697 40.92 15.84 15.85
CA ILE A 697 41.78 14.63 15.77
C ILE A 697 42.88 14.78 14.70
N ASP A 698 44.00 14.06 14.85
CA ASP A 698 45.09 14.10 13.86
C ASP A 698 44.77 13.29 12.59
N ASP A 699 45.65 13.34 11.59
CA ASP A 699 45.44 12.64 10.30
C ASP A 699 45.43 11.10 10.46
N SER A 700 46.17 10.56 11.42
CA SER A 700 46.19 9.12 11.69
C SER A 700 44.89 8.66 12.31
N GLN A 701 44.36 9.44 13.26
CA GLN A 701 43.08 9.19 13.91
C GLN A 701 41.92 9.35 12.92
N LEU A 702 41.96 10.38 12.07
CA LEU A 702 40.96 10.58 11.01
C LEU A 702 40.93 9.38 10.06
N GLN A 703 42.11 8.93 9.59
CA GLN A 703 42.23 7.77 8.72
C GLN A 703 41.75 6.48 9.39
N GLN A 704 42.00 6.31 10.70
CA GLN A 704 41.49 5.17 11.47
C GLN A 704 39.95 5.18 11.52
N ALA A 705 39.33 6.31 11.83
CA ALA A 705 37.87 6.45 11.87
C ALA A 705 37.23 6.17 10.50
N GLU A 706 37.82 6.67 9.41
CA GLU A 706 37.38 6.39 8.04
C GLU A 706 37.52 4.93 7.68
N SER A 707 38.65 4.30 8.02
CA SER A 707 38.92 2.89 7.72
C SER A 707 37.97 1.97 8.47
N TYR A 708 37.71 2.27 9.74
CA TYR A 708 36.75 1.55 10.58
C TYR A 708 35.32 1.64 10.00
N LEU A 709 34.82 2.85 9.73
CA LEU A 709 33.46 3.03 9.19
C LEU A 709 33.32 2.45 7.78
N SER A 710 34.32 2.64 6.91
CA SER A 710 34.31 2.07 5.57
C SER A 710 34.32 0.55 5.61
N GLY A 711 35.17 -0.01 6.47
CA GLY A 711 35.25 -1.44 6.70
C GLY A 711 33.96 -2.06 7.22
N ARG A 712 33.14 -1.34 7.98
CA ARG A 712 31.85 -1.85 8.45
C ARG A 712 30.71 -1.62 7.45
N TRP A 713 30.61 -0.42 6.89
CA TRP A 713 29.39 0.05 6.22
C TRP A 713 29.48 0.10 4.69
N LEU A 714 30.67 -0.10 4.11
CA LEU A 714 30.89 -0.07 2.66
C LEU A 714 31.21 -1.46 2.06
N LYS A 715 31.00 -2.56 2.82
CA LYS A 715 31.22 -3.96 2.36
C LYS A 715 30.36 -4.40 1.18
N GLU A 716 30.91 -5.29 0.36
CA GLU A 716 30.35 -5.76 -0.93
C GLU A 716 29.34 -6.94 -0.78
N ASP A 717 29.43 -7.72 0.29
CA ASP A 717 28.80 -9.05 0.33
C ASP A 717 27.46 -9.15 1.09
N ASP A 718 27.11 -8.20 1.97
CA ASP A 718 25.87 -8.31 2.75
C ASP A 718 24.58 -7.99 1.98
N ASP A 719 24.68 -7.37 0.80
CA ASP A 719 23.54 -7.11 -0.08
C ASP A 719 23.20 -8.34 -0.98
N LYS A 720 24.03 -9.40 -0.98
CA LYS A 720 23.81 -10.61 -1.79
C LYS A 720 22.98 -11.65 -1.03
N LEU A 721 22.07 -12.30 -1.74
CA LEU A 721 21.34 -13.47 -1.23
C LEU A 721 22.30 -14.65 -1.08
N THR A 722 22.17 -15.42 0.01
CA THR A 722 22.85 -16.70 0.20
C THR A 722 22.38 -17.73 -0.83
N ALA A 723 23.13 -18.83 -0.96
CA ALA A 723 22.77 -19.94 -1.83
C ALA A 723 21.33 -20.45 -1.59
N LEU A 724 20.95 -20.63 -0.32
CA LEU A 724 19.61 -21.11 0.04
C LEU A 724 18.52 -20.07 -0.25
N GLU A 725 18.81 -18.79 -0.13
CA GLU A 725 17.87 -17.71 -0.44
C GLU A 725 17.68 -17.54 -1.95
N LEU A 726 18.74 -17.67 -2.75
CA LEU A 726 18.63 -17.70 -4.22
C LEU A 726 17.89 -18.95 -4.71
N PHE A 727 18.14 -20.10 -4.09
CA PHE A 727 17.37 -21.32 -4.35
C PHE A 727 15.89 -21.10 -4.03
N SER A 728 15.59 -20.50 -2.87
CA SER A 728 14.22 -20.15 -2.47
C SER A 728 13.57 -19.16 -3.44
N GLN A 729 14.30 -18.14 -3.90
CA GLN A 729 13.83 -17.21 -4.92
C GLN A 729 13.51 -17.91 -6.24
N SER A 730 14.39 -18.83 -6.67
CA SER A 730 14.18 -19.61 -7.88
C SER A 730 12.90 -20.44 -7.81
N LEU A 731 12.63 -21.05 -6.65
CA LEU A 731 11.38 -21.78 -6.42
C LEU A 731 10.14 -20.86 -6.47
N LEU A 732 10.20 -19.66 -5.91
CA LEU A 732 9.11 -18.69 -5.99
C LEU A 732 8.85 -18.26 -7.45
N ASN A 733 9.90 -18.10 -8.26
CA ASN A 733 9.78 -17.75 -9.68
C ASN A 733 9.14 -18.87 -10.52
N LEU A 734 9.31 -20.13 -10.13
CA LEU A 734 8.66 -21.27 -10.78
C LEU A 734 7.16 -21.35 -10.43
N ASN A 735 6.75 -20.76 -9.31
CA ASN A 735 5.38 -20.82 -8.78
C ASN A 735 4.40 -19.85 -9.46
N GLU A 736 4.69 -19.40 -10.68
CA GLU A 736 3.78 -18.53 -11.44
C GLU A 736 2.65 -19.29 -12.15
N PHE A 737 2.76 -20.61 -12.26
CA PHE A 737 1.85 -21.43 -13.08
C PHE A 737 1.07 -22.44 -12.24
N ILE A 738 -0.19 -22.64 -12.59
CA ILE A 738 -1.06 -23.71 -12.07
C ILE A 738 -1.08 -24.83 -13.10
N TYR A 739 -0.61 -25.98 -12.69
CA TYR A 739 -0.71 -27.23 -13.43
C TYR A 739 -0.88 -28.39 -12.45
N ILE A 740 -1.43 -29.49 -12.94
CA ILE A 740 -1.53 -30.75 -12.20
C ILE A 740 -0.56 -31.72 -12.86
N GLU A 741 0.48 -32.08 -12.12
CA GLU A 741 1.50 -33.04 -12.56
C GLU A 741 1.05 -34.49 -12.46
#